data_AF-A0A1G7SIV1-F1
#
_entry.id   AF-A0A1G7SIV1-F1
#
_cell.length_a   1.000
_cell.length_b   1.000
_cell.length_c   1.000
_cell.angle_alpha   90.00
_cell.angle_beta   90.00
_cell.angle_gamma   90.00
#
_symmetry.space_group_name_H-M   'P 1'
#
loop_
_entity.id
_entity.type
_entity.pdbx_description
1 polymer ?
#
loop_
_entity_poly.entity_id
_entity_poly.type
_entity_poly.pdbx_seq_one_letter_code
_entity_poly.pdbx_strand_id
1 'polypeptide(L)'
;MKAFRVVASAMLMAIIVSCNKTDDITENKLREIEEEQETTSSSSSDSDGNKNVGEEVVAPSDGDNIANQSFTKVVKITWSGASAVVENLPDNVFVTDNASGKVVLTSNADSDVCYELSGEGTGSLKLYSDKLYKVSLNGVKLTSSDGPALNLQSHKRAFIYTEGGTTNTLSDASTYASSEEDQKGAIFAEGQLVFCGNGVLNVAGNYKHAICSDDYVIGMGGTVNVTKAASDAVHTNSYIIITDGSWTTKSVGEGLQAEEGNVCITGGKVDVSTTGDKGHGISTAGNFRQTGGTLVASASGAGSKCIKSDGQVNISGGTFMLTTSGGVYKESSSEVSTAACINCDGNLNISGGTFSMKSSGQAGKGINVDGTSVYGTEDGSGPEMTIVTTGSAYGTSNSQQFGWGGNTSSSSSNAKAIKSDGLLTINGGKFNITTSSDGAEGIESKTNLTINGGEIYVQAYDDAINASGVITMNGGYVYAYATNNDAIDSNYGKSGAIVVNGGVMIAHGASSPEEGLDADSNSYLKFNGGAVFTSGGQQMNSSSPTCTVPVVYLAGSSMSKGYFTVTDANGNVVMSVYVPRAMSQNYSFVSSSGIKSGSTYKYGILSTAPSNYTSSWGTYYYEGGTVSSTLGSSFTASSGYSTTGSTSSSSGGIPGRW
;
A
#
# COMPACT_ATOMS: atom_id res chain seq x y z
N MET A 1 -30.14 -68.95 10.36
CA MET A 1 -29.73 -69.68 9.12
C MET A 1 -28.36 -69.10 8.74
N LYS A 2 -27.26 -69.85 8.53
CA LYS A 2 -26.96 -70.83 7.45
C LYS A 2 -27.14 -70.22 6.04
N ALA A 3 -26.19 -70.28 5.07
CA ALA A 3 -24.75 -70.68 5.02
C ALA A 3 -24.16 -70.26 3.62
N PHE A 4 -22.87 -70.38 3.19
CA PHE A 4 -21.59 -70.84 3.79
C PHE A 4 -20.33 -70.44 2.94
N ARG A 5 -19.34 -69.72 3.52
CA ARG A 5 -17.90 -69.67 3.08
C ARG A 5 -17.63 -69.09 1.65
N VAL A 6 -16.41 -68.92 1.09
CA VAL A 6 -15.01 -69.38 1.34
C VAL A 6 -14.05 -68.21 0.95
N VAL A 7 -13.25 -67.59 1.82
CA VAL A 7 -11.86 -67.92 2.29
C VAL A 7 -10.77 -68.03 1.21
N ALA A 8 -9.83 -67.06 1.19
CA ALA A 8 -8.42 -67.28 0.84
C ALA A 8 -7.56 -66.14 1.45
N SER A 9 -6.42 -66.48 2.05
CA SER A 9 -5.43 -65.52 2.58
C SER A 9 -4.04 -65.85 2.03
N ALA A 10 -3.22 -64.82 1.81
CA ALA A 10 -1.78 -64.93 1.66
C ALA A 10 -1.11 -63.89 2.58
N MET A 11 0.13 -64.16 3.01
CA MET A 11 0.85 -63.48 4.08
C MET A 11 2.35 -63.38 3.71
N LEU A 12 3.14 -62.71 4.54
CA LEU A 12 4.59 -62.47 4.43
C LEU A 12 4.99 -61.41 3.37
N MET A 13 6.07 -60.64 3.55
CA MET A 13 7.05 -60.61 4.66
C MET A 13 7.55 -59.17 4.90
N ALA A 14 7.96 -58.86 6.13
CA ALA A 14 8.49 -57.54 6.49
C ALA A 14 10.03 -57.53 6.58
N ILE A 15 10.66 -56.42 6.19
CA ILE A 15 12.00 -56.02 6.62
C ILE A 15 11.95 -54.53 6.98
N ILE A 16 12.56 -54.16 8.11
CA ILE A 16 12.74 -52.76 8.54
C ILE A 16 14.24 -52.51 8.73
N VAL A 17 14.78 -51.55 7.97
CA VAL A 17 16.09 -50.91 8.18
C VAL A 17 15.87 -49.44 7.76
N SER A 18 15.86 -48.40 8.58
CA SER A 18 16.56 -48.02 9.83
C SER A 18 17.88 -47.26 9.61
N CYS A 19 17.92 -46.06 10.20
CA CYS A 19 19.06 -45.15 10.42
C CYS A 19 19.73 -44.40 9.25
N ASN A 20 19.64 -43.06 9.36
CA ASN A 20 20.68 -42.03 9.16
C ASN A 20 21.21 -41.77 7.73
N LYS A 21 21.10 -40.56 7.16
CA LYS A 21 21.52 -39.19 7.60
C LYS A 21 23.00 -38.92 7.34
N THR A 22 23.30 -38.26 6.21
CA THR A 22 23.97 -36.94 6.12
C THR A 22 23.94 -36.42 4.68
N ASP A 23 24.04 -35.10 4.61
CA ASP A 23 24.18 -34.20 3.47
C ASP A 23 25.39 -34.54 2.57
N ASP A 24 25.34 -34.20 1.27
CA ASP A 24 26.27 -33.22 0.70
C ASP A 24 25.79 -32.66 -0.67
N ILE A 25 26.43 -31.59 -1.14
CA ILE A 25 26.04 -30.76 -2.30
C ILE A 25 26.91 -31.06 -3.53
N THR A 26 26.38 -30.91 -4.76
CA THR A 26 27.20 -30.55 -5.93
C THR A 26 26.39 -29.82 -7.01
N GLU A 27 27.08 -29.12 -7.91
CA GLU A 27 26.57 -27.94 -8.62
C GLU A 27 25.85 -28.17 -9.98
N ASN A 28 24.95 -27.23 -10.26
CA ASN A 28 24.71 -26.54 -11.53
C ASN A 28 24.66 -27.34 -12.85
N LYS A 29 23.47 -27.33 -13.48
CA LYS A 29 23.38 -27.04 -14.92
C LYS A 29 22.11 -26.27 -15.28
N LEU A 30 22.26 -24.98 -15.54
CA LEU A 30 21.24 -24.11 -16.14
C LEU A 30 20.97 -24.55 -17.59
N ARG A 31 19.69 -24.50 -18.01
CA ARG A 31 19.29 -24.11 -19.37
C ARG A 31 17.78 -23.84 -19.50
N GLU A 32 17.48 -22.66 -20.04
CA GLU A 32 16.47 -22.37 -21.07
C GLU A 32 15.17 -23.20 -21.07
N ILE A 33 14.06 -22.58 -20.65
CA ILE A 33 12.74 -22.74 -21.28
C ILE A 33 12.23 -21.33 -21.57
N GLU A 34 11.84 -21.07 -22.82
CA GLU A 34 11.31 -19.79 -23.30
C GLU A 34 9.77 -19.74 -23.21
N GLU A 35 9.18 -18.63 -23.64
CA GLU A 35 7.75 -18.33 -23.55
C GLU A 35 6.88 -19.24 -24.46
N GLU A 36 5.73 -19.72 -23.95
CA GLU A 36 4.57 -20.03 -24.80
C GLU A 36 3.37 -19.16 -24.35
N GLN A 37 3.12 -18.09 -25.11
CA GLN A 37 2.01 -17.16 -24.91
C GLN A 37 0.77 -17.66 -25.67
N GLU A 38 0.05 -18.65 -25.12
CA GLU A 38 -1.09 -19.25 -25.82
C GLU A 38 -2.27 -18.25 -25.97
N THR A 39 -2.67 -17.97 -27.20
CA THR A 39 -3.60 -16.89 -27.55
C THR A 39 -5.03 -17.41 -27.69
N THR A 40 -5.76 -17.52 -26.57
CA THR A 40 -7.13 -18.06 -26.55
C THR A 40 -8.20 -17.01 -26.87
N SER A 41 -8.57 -16.90 -28.15
CA SER A 41 -9.70 -16.07 -28.59
C SER A 41 -11.05 -16.68 -28.17
N SER A 42 -11.61 -16.24 -27.04
CA SER A 42 -12.94 -16.64 -26.57
C SER A 42 -14.05 -15.82 -27.22
N SER A 43 -14.86 -16.47 -28.07
CA SER A 43 -16.08 -15.87 -28.64
C SER A 43 -17.17 -15.73 -27.58
N SER A 44 -17.90 -14.62 -27.58
CA SER A 44 -18.95 -14.33 -26.61
C SER A 44 -20.17 -15.25 -26.72
N SER A 45 -20.60 -15.80 -25.58
CA SER A 45 -21.92 -16.41 -25.39
C SER A 45 -22.41 -16.15 -23.97
N ASP A 46 -23.61 -15.58 -23.85
CA ASP A 46 -24.23 -15.03 -22.64
C ASP A 46 -25.11 -16.08 -21.94
N SER A 47 -24.67 -16.63 -20.79
CA SER A 47 -25.48 -17.49 -19.90
C SER A 47 -24.85 -17.73 -18.52
N ASP A 48 -25.67 -17.78 -17.47
CA ASP A 48 -25.26 -18.03 -16.07
C ASP A 48 -24.48 -19.32 -15.82
N GLY A 49 -23.58 -19.28 -14.82
CA GLY A 49 -23.06 -20.50 -14.18
C GLY A 49 -21.76 -20.31 -13.40
N ASN A 50 -21.84 -20.26 -12.06
CA ASN A 50 -20.71 -20.38 -11.12
C ASN A 50 -19.66 -19.25 -11.22
N LYS A 51 -19.97 -18.07 -10.66
CA LYS A 51 -18.95 -17.08 -10.28
C LYS A 51 -18.02 -17.67 -9.22
N ASN A 52 -16.74 -17.84 -9.55
CA ASN A 52 -15.71 -18.09 -8.54
C ASN A 52 -15.23 -16.73 -8.01
N VAL A 53 -15.20 -16.56 -6.68
CA VAL A 53 -14.48 -15.45 -6.04
C VAL A 53 -13.01 -15.54 -6.45
N GLY A 54 -12.50 -14.53 -7.16
CA GLY A 54 -11.06 -14.38 -7.45
C GLY A 54 -10.57 -14.53 -8.90
N GLU A 55 -11.43 -14.46 -9.93
CA GLU A 55 -10.93 -14.20 -11.30
C GLU A 55 -10.58 -12.70 -11.47
N GLU A 56 -9.33 -12.35 -11.83
CA GLU A 56 -8.86 -10.96 -11.85
C GLU A 56 -9.21 -10.26 -13.19
N VAL A 57 -10.36 -9.59 -13.24
CA VAL A 57 -10.84 -8.86 -14.42
C VAL A 57 -10.25 -7.45 -14.45
N VAL A 58 -9.12 -7.30 -15.15
CA VAL A 58 -8.31 -6.07 -15.16
C VAL A 58 -8.67 -5.04 -16.25
N ALA A 59 -9.55 -5.38 -17.21
CA ALA A 59 -9.90 -4.52 -18.33
C ALA A 59 -11.36 -4.75 -18.81
N PRO A 60 -12.01 -3.75 -19.43
CA PRO A 60 -13.31 -3.93 -20.08
C PRO A 60 -13.22 -4.86 -21.30
N SER A 61 -14.32 -5.54 -21.63
CA SER A 61 -14.42 -6.34 -22.86
C SER A 61 -14.76 -5.46 -24.09
N ASP A 62 -14.60 -6.01 -25.30
CA ASP A 62 -15.10 -5.37 -26.53
C ASP A 62 -16.62 -5.11 -26.48
N GLY A 63 -17.37 -5.88 -25.68
CA GLY A 63 -18.80 -5.67 -25.45
C GLY A 63 -19.11 -4.47 -24.55
N ASP A 64 -18.15 -3.99 -23.77
CA ASP A 64 -18.27 -2.80 -22.91
C ASP A 64 -17.90 -1.52 -23.66
N ASN A 65 -17.22 -1.61 -24.80
CA ASN A 65 -16.95 -0.44 -25.62
C ASN A 65 -18.21 -0.02 -26.38
N ILE A 66 -18.79 1.14 -26.04
CA ILE A 66 -19.98 1.68 -26.70
C ILE A 66 -19.78 1.93 -28.20
N ALA A 67 -18.54 2.18 -28.66
CA ALA A 67 -18.24 2.37 -30.07
C ALA A 67 -18.41 1.09 -30.91
N ASN A 68 -18.47 -0.08 -30.27
CA ASN A 68 -18.75 -1.37 -30.91
C ASN A 68 -20.26 -1.70 -30.96
N GLN A 69 -21.13 -0.88 -30.36
CA GLN A 69 -22.58 -1.13 -30.25
C GLN A 69 -23.40 -0.26 -31.22
N SER A 70 -24.64 -0.66 -31.53
CA SER A 70 -25.49 0.05 -32.50
C SER A 70 -26.95 0.19 -32.06
N PHE A 71 -27.31 1.39 -31.59
CA PHE A 71 -28.66 1.71 -31.11
C PHE A 71 -29.47 2.42 -32.21
N THR A 72 -30.05 1.65 -33.12
CA THR A 72 -30.85 2.17 -34.24
C THR A 72 -32.29 2.53 -33.85
N LYS A 73 -32.80 1.94 -32.78
CA LYS A 73 -34.12 2.24 -32.18
C LYS A 73 -33.96 3.28 -31.07
N VAL A 74 -34.78 4.33 -31.10
CA VAL A 74 -34.67 5.47 -30.16
C VAL A 74 -36.03 5.85 -29.59
N VAL A 75 -36.23 5.60 -28.30
CA VAL A 75 -37.33 6.15 -27.48
C VAL A 75 -36.88 7.50 -26.91
N LYS A 76 -37.74 8.52 -26.93
CA LYS A 76 -37.48 9.80 -26.25
C LYS A 76 -38.37 9.93 -25.02
N ILE A 77 -37.80 10.42 -23.91
CA ILE A 77 -38.50 10.63 -22.64
C ILE A 77 -38.18 12.03 -22.11
N THR A 78 -39.19 12.87 -21.97
CA THR A 78 -39.03 14.26 -21.52
C THR A 78 -39.88 14.55 -20.30
N TRP A 79 -39.25 14.89 -19.17
CA TRP A 79 -39.96 15.29 -17.94
C TRP A 79 -40.28 16.79 -17.93
N SER A 80 -41.46 17.12 -17.39
CA SER A 80 -41.88 18.49 -17.10
C SER A 80 -42.73 18.51 -15.83
N GLY A 81 -42.08 18.81 -14.69
CA GLY A 81 -42.74 18.77 -13.37
C GLY A 81 -43.10 17.34 -12.97
N ALA A 82 -44.36 17.09 -12.60
CA ALA A 82 -44.84 15.78 -12.17
C ALA A 82 -45.40 14.90 -13.32
N SER A 83 -44.89 15.09 -14.53
CA SER A 83 -45.33 14.40 -15.76
C SER A 83 -44.15 14.13 -16.68
N ALA A 84 -44.24 13.06 -17.48
CA ALA A 84 -43.31 12.78 -18.56
C ALA A 84 -44.05 12.51 -19.88
N VAL A 85 -43.43 12.89 -21.00
CA VAL A 85 -43.88 12.55 -22.36
C VAL A 85 -42.93 11.50 -22.92
N VAL A 86 -43.48 10.40 -23.46
CA VAL A 86 -42.74 9.32 -24.11
C VAL A 86 -43.09 9.33 -25.60
N GLU A 87 -42.07 9.38 -26.47
CA GLU A 87 -42.21 9.47 -27.93
C GLU A 87 -41.34 8.45 -28.66
N ASN A 88 -41.64 8.24 -29.95
CA ASN A 88 -40.90 7.37 -30.87
C ASN A 88 -40.78 5.89 -30.43
N LEU A 89 -41.80 5.36 -29.75
CA LEU A 89 -41.87 3.95 -29.37
C LEU A 89 -41.70 3.01 -30.58
N PRO A 90 -40.64 2.19 -30.63
CA PRO A 90 -40.44 1.17 -31.67
C PRO A 90 -41.37 -0.03 -31.48
N ASP A 91 -41.46 -0.87 -32.51
CA ASP A 91 -42.10 -2.18 -32.42
C ASP A 91 -41.53 -3.01 -31.24
N ASN A 92 -42.44 -3.60 -30.48
CA ASN A 92 -42.21 -4.38 -29.24
C ASN A 92 -41.62 -3.60 -28.05
N VAL A 93 -41.75 -2.27 -28.01
CA VAL A 93 -41.46 -1.46 -26.81
C VAL A 93 -42.75 -0.85 -26.26
N PHE A 94 -43.05 -1.11 -24.99
CA PHE A 94 -44.32 -0.79 -24.34
C PHE A 94 -44.13 0.09 -23.11
N VAL A 95 -44.89 1.19 -23.02
CA VAL A 95 -45.06 1.94 -21.77
C VAL A 95 -46.13 1.22 -20.94
N THR A 96 -45.76 0.72 -19.78
CA THR A 96 -46.65 -0.01 -18.87
C THR A 96 -47.19 0.88 -17.75
N ASP A 97 -46.48 1.94 -17.38
CA ASP A 97 -46.97 3.05 -16.55
C ASP A 97 -46.30 4.38 -16.93
N ASN A 98 -46.98 5.49 -16.69
CA ASN A 98 -46.48 6.87 -16.77
C ASN A 98 -47.22 7.80 -15.76
N ALA A 99 -47.78 7.24 -14.69
CA ALA A 99 -48.48 8.00 -13.67
C ALA A 99 -47.52 8.90 -12.88
N SER A 100 -47.85 10.18 -12.73
CA SER A 100 -47.09 11.16 -11.94
C SER A 100 -45.58 11.25 -12.29
N GLY A 101 -45.22 11.00 -13.56
CA GLY A 101 -43.82 11.01 -14.02
C GLY A 101 -43.00 9.76 -13.67
N LYS A 102 -43.62 8.72 -13.09
CA LYS A 102 -43.02 7.38 -12.98
C LYS A 102 -43.19 6.63 -14.30
N VAL A 103 -42.17 6.68 -15.16
CA VAL A 103 -42.17 5.99 -16.46
C VAL A 103 -41.73 4.54 -16.26
N VAL A 104 -42.56 3.58 -16.66
CA VAL A 104 -42.19 2.15 -16.68
C VAL A 104 -42.26 1.66 -18.13
N LEU A 105 -41.17 1.07 -18.60
CA LEU A 105 -40.98 0.60 -19.97
C LEU A 105 -40.56 -0.88 -19.98
N THR A 106 -41.13 -1.64 -20.91
CA THR A 106 -40.79 -3.03 -21.19
C THR A 106 -40.44 -3.18 -22.67
N SER A 107 -39.27 -3.76 -22.98
CA SER A 107 -38.71 -3.85 -24.33
C SER A 107 -38.41 -5.30 -24.73
N ASN A 108 -39.27 -5.84 -25.59
CA ASN A 108 -39.12 -7.16 -26.21
C ASN A 108 -38.62 -7.00 -27.66
N ALA A 109 -37.75 -6.00 -27.87
CA ALA A 109 -37.22 -5.65 -29.18
C ALA A 109 -36.24 -6.72 -29.69
N ASP A 110 -36.24 -6.94 -31.00
CA ASP A 110 -35.28 -7.81 -31.70
C ASP A 110 -33.85 -7.20 -31.79
N SER A 111 -33.71 -5.91 -31.50
CA SER A 111 -32.45 -5.16 -31.49
C SER A 111 -32.34 -4.24 -30.27
N ASP A 112 -31.12 -3.79 -29.99
CA ASP A 112 -30.80 -2.85 -28.91
C ASP A 112 -31.54 -1.51 -29.05
N VAL A 113 -31.83 -0.87 -27.91
CA VAL A 113 -32.64 0.35 -27.82
C VAL A 113 -31.91 1.47 -27.09
N CYS A 114 -32.00 2.69 -27.62
CA CYS A 114 -31.62 3.92 -26.93
C CYS A 114 -32.85 4.57 -26.30
N TYR A 115 -32.73 4.97 -25.04
CA TYR A 115 -33.66 5.83 -24.33
C TYR A 115 -32.97 7.19 -24.15
N GLU A 116 -33.47 8.22 -24.82
CA GLU A 116 -32.98 9.61 -24.66
C GLU A 116 -33.81 10.32 -23.60
N LEU A 117 -33.17 10.67 -22.47
CA LEU A 117 -33.79 11.31 -21.31
C LEU A 117 -33.45 12.81 -21.29
N SER A 118 -34.47 13.67 -21.13
CA SER A 118 -34.28 15.12 -21.01
C SER A 118 -35.35 15.79 -20.13
N GLY A 119 -35.19 17.09 -19.87
CA GLY A 119 -36.14 17.89 -19.09
C GLY A 119 -35.95 17.81 -17.56
N GLU A 120 -36.86 18.43 -16.81
CA GLU A 120 -36.80 18.49 -15.35
C GLU A 120 -38.13 18.05 -14.72
N GLY A 121 -38.08 17.18 -13.72
CA GLY A 121 -39.28 16.75 -13.02
C GLY A 121 -39.09 15.92 -11.75
N THR A 122 -40.21 15.61 -11.13
CA THR A 122 -40.34 14.59 -10.08
C THR A 122 -40.86 13.31 -10.71
N GLY A 123 -40.18 12.19 -10.48
CA GLY A 123 -40.51 10.92 -11.13
C GLY A 123 -39.33 9.96 -11.16
N SER A 124 -39.45 8.90 -11.97
CA SER A 124 -38.41 7.88 -12.14
C SER A 124 -38.54 7.23 -13.53
N LEU A 125 -37.48 6.54 -13.97
CA LEU A 125 -37.53 5.59 -15.09
C LEU A 125 -37.28 4.18 -14.54
N LYS A 126 -38.19 3.26 -14.83
CA LYS A 126 -38.02 1.81 -14.63
C LYS A 126 -38.01 1.10 -15.97
N LEU A 127 -37.06 0.19 -16.19
CA LEU A 127 -36.84 -0.43 -17.50
C LEU A 127 -36.58 -1.94 -17.42
N TYR A 128 -37.33 -2.71 -18.20
CA TYR A 128 -37.08 -4.12 -18.52
C TYR A 128 -36.72 -4.26 -20.01
N SER A 129 -35.71 -5.06 -20.36
CA SER A 129 -35.24 -5.24 -21.75
C SER A 129 -34.64 -6.63 -21.99
N ASP A 130 -35.10 -7.29 -23.06
CA ASP A 130 -34.52 -8.56 -23.56
C ASP A 130 -33.13 -8.37 -24.20
N LYS A 131 -32.73 -7.12 -24.47
CA LYS A 131 -31.50 -6.70 -25.16
C LYS A 131 -30.66 -5.75 -24.30
N LEU A 132 -29.41 -5.50 -24.70
CA LEU A 132 -28.63 -4.40 -24.12
C LEU A 132 -29.21 -3.04 -24.59
N TYR A 133 -28.95 -1.98 -23.84
CA TYR A 133 -29.59 -0.68 -24.08
C TYR A 133 -28.70 0.49 -23.67
N LYS A 134 -28.98 1.66 -24.27
CA LYS A 134 -28.35 2.93 -23.92
C LYS A 134 -29.35 3.84 -23.21
N VAL A 135 -28.98 4.36 -22.05
CA VAL A 135 -29.67 5.47 -21.39
C VAL A 135 -28.85 6.73 -21.68
N SER A 136 -29.26 7.48 -22.71
CA SER A 136 -28.67 8.77 -23.07
C SER A 136 -29.23 9.86 -22.16
N LEU A 137 -28.34 10.55 -21.45
CA LEU A 137 -28.67 11.60 -20.50
C LEU A 137 -28.38 12.96 -21.14
N ASN A 138 -29.45 13.63 -21.60
CA ASN A 138 -29.40 14.85 -22.40
C ASN A 138 -29.98 16.06 -21.64
N GLY A 139 -29.29 16.45 -20.55
CA GLY A 139 -29.71 17.52 -19.66
C GLY A 139 -30.91 17.17 -18.78
N VAL A 140 -31.05 15.89 -18.40
CA VAL A 140 -32.15 15.43 -17.53
C VAL A 140 -31.89 15.74 -16.06
N LYS A 141 -32.91 16.23 -15.36
CA LYS A 141 -32.92 16.43 -13.90
C LYS A 141 -34.14 15.77 -13.29
N LEU A 142 -33.92 14.66 -12.58
CA LEU A 142 -34.97 13.80 -12.07
C LEU A 142 -34.81 13.54 -10.57
N THR A 143 -35.86 13.85 -9.80
CA THR A 143 -35.95 13.54 -8.37
C THR A 143 -37.09 12.56 -8.14
N SER A 144 -36.79 11.34 -7.74
CA SER A 144 -37.83 10.39 -7.34
C SER A 144 -38.41 10.75 -5.97
N SER A 145 -39.72 10.61 -5.85
CA SER A 145 -40.44 10.69 -4.57
C SER A 145 -40.62 9.34 -3.88
N ASP A 146 -40.30 8.24 -4.57
CA ASP A 146 -40.42 6.86 -4.09
C ASP A 146 -39.64 5.91 -5.01
N GLY A 147 -38.64 5.20 -4.45
CA GLY A 147 -37.72 4.34 -5.21
C GLY A 147 -36.53 5.09 -5.86
N PRO A 148 -35.74 4.38 -6.69
CA PRO A 148 -34.64 4.95 -7.48
C PRO A 148 -35.09 6.05 -8.46
N ALA A 149 -34.14 6.83 -8.98
CA ALA A 149 -34.37 7.70 -10.13
C ALA A 149 -34.30 6.90 -11.44
N LEU A 150 -33.33 5.97 -11.55
CA LEU A 150 -33.25 4.95 -12.59
C LEU A 150 -33.27 3.56 -11.94
N ASN A 151 -34.28 2.75 -12.27
CA ASN A 151 -34.44 1.37 -11.79
C ASN A 151 -34.37 0.39 -12.99
N LEU A 152 -33.19 -0.18 -13.22
CA LEU A 152 -32.85 -0.90 -14.44
C LEU A 152 -32.96 -2.42 -14.20
N GLN A 153 -34.20 -2.91 -14.24
CA GLN A 153 -34.64 -4.27 -13.93
C GLN A 153 -34.34 -5.29 -15.04
N SER A 154 -33.10 -5.27 -15.55
CA SER A 154 -32.65 -6.17 -16.62
C SER A 154 -31.24 -6.66 -16.34
N HIS A 155 -31.01 -7.98 -16.35
CA HIS A 155 -29.68 -8.61 -16.35
C HIS A 155 -28.96 -8.44 -17.71
N LYS A 156 -29.04 -7.25 -18.31
CA LYS A 156 -28.47 -6.89 -19.62
C LYS A 156 -27.79 -5.53 -19.53
N ARG A 157 -26.66 -5.40 -20.22
CA ARG A 157 -25.76 -4.25 -20.14
C ARG A 157 -26.47 -2.93 -20.47
N ALA A 158 -26.38 -1.99 -19.53
CA ALA A 158 -26.88 -0.64 -19.62
C ALA A 158 -25.74 0.35 -19.82
N PHE A 159 -25.73 1.02 -20.97
CA PHE A 159 -24.82 2.12 -21.27
C PHE A 159 -25.39 3.44 -20.74
N ILE A 160 -24.86 3.94 -19.63
CA ILE A 160 -25.20 5.26 -19.09
C ILE A 160 -24.35 6.30 -19.82
N TYR A 161 -24.91 6.89 -20.87
CA TYR A 161 -24.19 7.78 -21.78
C TYR A 161 -24.52 9.25 -21.49
N THR A 162 -23.52 10.04 -21.12
CA THR A 162 -23.66 11.46 -20.82
C THR A 162 -23.44 12.31 -22.07
N GLU A 163 -24.48 13.00 -22.55
CA GLU A 163 -24.37 13.80 -23.77
C GLU A 163 -23.45 15.02 -23.57
N GLY A 164 -22.60 15.28 -24.56
CA GLY A 164 -21.53 16.29 -24.47
C GLY A 164 -22.05 17.69 -24.19
N GLY A 165 -21.45 18.36 -23.19
CA GLY A 165 -21.86 19.72 -22.77
C GLY A 165 -23.15 19.78 -21.94
N THR A 166 -23.78 18.64 -21.64
CA THR A 166 -24.95 18.59 -20.74
C THR A 166 -24.55 18.41 -19.28
N THR A 167 -25.44 18.80 -18.36
CA THR A 167 -25.36 18.45 -16.94
C THR A 167 -26.64 17.75 -16.53
N ASN A 168 -26.49 16.54 -16.03
CA ASN A 168 -27.59 15.65 -15.64
C ASN A 168 -27.60 15.50 -14.13
N THR A 169 -28.77 15.30 -13.52
CA THR A 169 -28.92 15.17 -12.07
C THR A 169 -29.98 14.14 -11.71
N LEU A 170 -29.61 13.13 -10.92
CA LEU A 170 -30.48 12.04 -10.51
C LEU A 170 -30.48 11.93 -8.98
N SER A 171 -31.66 11.95 -8.36
CA SER A 171 -31.85 11.73 -6.91
C SER A 171 -32.98 10.74 -6.69
N ASP A 172 -32.75 9.76 -5.82
CA ASP A 172 -33.80 8.92 -5.27
C ASP A 172 -34.58 9.62 -4.14
N ALA A 173 -35.57 8.89 -3.60
CA ALA A 173 -36.20 9.20 -2.33
C ALA A 173 -35.33 8.75 -1.13
N SER A 174 -35.57 9.29 0.06
CA SER A 174 -34.92 8.81 1.31
C SER A 174 -35.48 7.48 1.84
N THR A 175 -36.58 7.00 1.27
CA THR A 175 -37.29 5.78 1.66
C THR A 175 -37.97 5.20 0.43
N TYR A 176 -37.84 3.90 0.19
CA TYR A 176 -38.49 3.22 -0.94
C TYR A 176 -39.70 2.41 -0.42
N ALA A 177 -40.76 2.30 -1.23
CA ALA A 177 -41.85 1.35 -0.97
C ALA A 177 -41.34 -0.11 -1.03
N SER A 178 -42.03 -1.02 -0.31
CA SER A 178 -41.75 -2.46 -0.38
C SER A 178 -41.90 -2.99 -1.81
N SER A 179 -40.98 -3.87 -2.21
CA SER A 179 -40.87 -4.48 -3.54
C SER A 179 -40.48 -5.95 -3.42
N GLU A 180 -40.80 -6.75 -4.44
CA GLU A 180 -40.26 -8.11 -4.61
C GLU A 180 -38.97 -8.10 -5.45
N GLU A 181 -38.75 -7.05 -6.24
CA GLU A 181 -37.50 -6.73 -6.95
C GLU A 181 -36.55 -5.95 -6.06
N ASP A 182 -35.25 -6.06 -6.32
CA ASP A 182 -34.25 -5.23 -5.67
C ASP A 182 -34.26 -3.78 -6.19
N GLN A 183 -33.86 -2.87 -5.30
CA GLN A 183 -33.74 -1.44 -5.59
C GLN A 183 -32.84 -0.83 -4.51
N LYS A 184 -31.53 -0.84 -4.77
CA LYS A 184 -30.50 -0.59 -3.74
C LYS A 184 -29.86 0.82 -3.82
N GLY A 185 -30.18 1.63 -4.82
CA GLY A 185 -29.62 2.99 -4.96
C GLY A 185 -30.27 3.84 -6.06
N ALA A 186 -29.87 5.11 -6.16
CA ALA A 186 -30.52 6.09 -7.04
C ALA A 186 -30.36 5.83 -8.55
N ILE A 187 -29.24 5.25 -8.95
CA ILE A 187 -29.15 4.40 -10.13
C ILE A 187 -28.99 2.97 -9.62
N PHE A 188 -29.95 2.11 -9.91
CA PHE A 188 -29.90 0.68 -9.60
C PHE A 188 -30.01 -0.14 -10.89
N ALA A 189 -29.27 -1.25 -10.97
CA ALA A 189 -29.37 -2.21 -12.07
C ALA A 189 -29.21 -3.67 -11.60
N GLU A 190 -30.10 -4.53 -12.10
CA GLU A 190 -30.00 -6.00 -12.04
C GLU A 190 -28.88 -6.56 -12.95
N GLY A 191 -28.29 -5.71 -13.78
CA GLY A 191 -27.26 -6.04 -14.75
C GLY A 191 -26.15 -4.99 -14.82
N GLN A 192 -25.33 -5.10 -15.86
CA GLN A 192 -24.04 -4.39 -15.98
C GLN A 192 -24.23 -2.89 -16.25
N LEU A 193 -23.46 -2.03 -15.56
CA LEU A 193 -23.46 -0.58 -15.79
C LEU A 193 -22.17 -0.12 -16.47
N VAL A 194 -22.28 0.51 -17.64
CA VAL A 194 -21.13 1.13 -18.35
C VAL A 194 -21.35 2.63 -18.50
N PHE A 195 -20.57 3.42 -17.77
CA PHE A 195 -20.61 4.88 -17.78
C PHE A 195 -19.66 5.45 -18.82
N CYS A 196 -20.20 6.30 -19.70
CA CYS A 196 -19.49 6.82 -20.86
C CYS A 196 -20.09 8.15 -21.35
N GLY A 197 -19.58 8.68 -22.47
CA GLY A 197 -19.92 10.01 -22.97
C GLY A 197 -19.03 11.11 -22.37
N ASN A 198 -19.40 12.38 -22.60
CA ASN A 198 -18.58 13.56 -22.31
C ASN A 198 -19.36 14.66 -21.56
N GLY A 199 -20.49 14.31 -20.95
CA GLY A 199 -21.28 15.22 -20.11
C GLY A 199 -20.94 15.11 -18.63
N VAL A 200 -21.71 15.81 -17.80
CA VAL A 200 -21.69 15.70 -16.35
C VAL A 200 -22.92 14.92 -15.88
N LEU A 201 -22.73 14.00 -14.94
CA LEU A 201 -23.77 13.31 -14.20
C LEU A 201 -23.58 13.54 -12.71
N ASN A 202 -24.56 14.16 -12.05
CA ASN A 202 -24.62 14.28 -10.60
C ASN A 202 -25.63 13.26 -10.05
N VAL A 203 -25.23 12.49 -9.04
CA VAL A 203 -26.10 11.49 -8.39
C VAL A 203 -26.20 11.79 -6.89
N ALA A 204 -27.37 11.54 -6.30
CA ALA A 204 -27.61 11.61 -4.87
C ALA A 204 -28.34 10.33 -4.42
N GLY A 205 -27.67 9.49 -3.62
CA GLY A 205 -28.26 8.38 -2.89
C GLY A 205 -28.74 8.84 -1.51
N ASN A 206 -30.04 8.81 -1.28
CA ASN A 206 -30.68 9.25 -0.05
C ASN A 206 -31.16 8.07 0.79
N TYR A 207 -31.48 6.93 0.16
CA TYR A 207 -31.93 5.71 0.84
C TYR A 207 -30.76 4.80 1.25
N LYS A 208 -29.95 4.35 0.28
CA LYS A 208 -28.76 3.51 0.51
C LYS A 208 -27.61 3.95 -0.40
N HIS A 209 -27.34 3.25 -1.50
CA HIS A 209 -26.25 3.61 -2.42
C HIS A 209 -26.64 4.76 -3.37
N ALA A 210 -25.66 5.42 -3.98
CA ALA A 210 -25.94 6.34 -5.10
C ALA A 210 -25.99 5.60 -6.44
N ILE A 211 -25.01 4.75 -6.71
CA ILE A 211 -24.94 3.88 -7.89
C ILE A 211 -24.78 2.43 -7.42
N CYS A 212 -25.61 1.53 -7.91
CA CYS A 212 -25.55 0.11 -7.57
C CYS A 212 -25.83 -0.78 -8.78
N SER A 213 -25.05 -1.84 -8.96
CA SER A 213 -25.25 -2.90 -9.96
C SER A 213 -25.04 -4.25 -9.30
N ASP A 214 -25.97 -5.18 -9.46
CA ASP A 214 -25.79 -6.56 -8.98
C ASP A 214 -24.84 -7.40 -9.87
N ASP A 215 -24.21 -6.80 -10.89
CA ASP A 215 -23.11 -7.42 -11.65
C ASP A 215 -21.81 -6.62 -11.62
N TYR A 216 -21.62 -5.57 -12.42
CA TYR A 216 -20.38 -4.77 -12.43
C TYR A 216 -20.57 -3.32 -12.90
N VAL A 217 -19.58 -2.47 -12.60
CA VAL A 217 -19.56 -1.04 -12.98
C VAL A 217 -18.27 -0.69 -13.72
N ILE A 218 -18.37 -0.14 -14.93
CA ILE A 218 -17.22 0.34 -15.71
C ILE A 218 -17.35 1.84 -15.98
N GLY A 219 -16.26 2.59 -15.81
CA GLY A 219 -16.12 3.99 -16.20
C GLY A 219 -15.12 4.17 -17.34
N MET A 220 -15.62 4.64 -18.50
CA MET A 220 -14.82 4.83 -19.73
C MET A 220 -14.78 6.30 -20.21
N GLY A 221 -15.18 7.26 -19.37
CA GLY A 221 -15.22 8.68 -19.72
C GLY A 221 -16.24 9.48 -18.91
N GLY A 222 -16.41 10.76 -19.29
CA GLY A 222 -17.37 11.67 -18.68
C GLY A 222 -16.99 12.18 -17.28
N THR A 223 -17.91 12.87 -16.62
CA THR A 223 -17.77 13.29 -15.21
C THR A 223 -18.91 12.73 -14.37
N VAL A 224 -18.59 11.91 -13.38
CA VAL A 224 -19.56 11.29 -12.46
C VAL A 224 -19.35 11.84 -11.04
N ASN A 225 -20.33 12.58 -10.55
CA ASN A 225 -20.31 13.23 -9.24
C ASN A 225 -21.34 12.57 -8.32
N VAL A 226 -20.95 11.64 -7.46
CA VAL A 226 -21.80 11.22 -6.34
C VAL A 226 -21.73 12.30 -5.28
N THR A 227 -22.77 13.12 -5.22
CA THR A 227 -22.88 14.29 -4.33
C THR A 227 -23.10 13.90 -2.87
N LYS A 228 -23.72 12.74 -2.65
CA LYS A 228 -23.89 12.03 -1.37
C LYS A 228 -24.39 10.59 -1.63
N ALA A 229 -24.09 9.69 -0.70
CA ALA A 229 -24.74 8.39 -0.53
C ALA A 229 -24.96 8.13 0.97
N ALA A 230 -26.09 7.51 1.34
CA ALA A 230 -26.41 7.15 2.72
C ALA A 230 -25.67 5.87 3.20
N SER A 231 -25.31 5.00 2.24
CA SER A 231 -24.26 3.99 2.36
C SER A 231 -23.15 4.38 1.38
N ASP A 232 -22.99 3.61 0.30
CA ASP A 232 -21.81 3.65 -0.55
C ASP A 232 -22.08 4.44 -1.83
N ALA A 233 -21.05 5.11 -2.37
CA ALA A 233 -21.24 5.91 -3.57
C ALA A 233 -21.34 5.06 -4.84
N VAL A 234 -20.50 4.03 -4.98
CA VAL A 234 -20.65 2.97 -5.99
C VAL A 234 -20.52 1.62 -5.28
N HIS A 235 -21.49 0.74 -5.49
CA HIS A 235 -21.54 -0.60 -4.89
C HIS A 235 -21.87 -1.64 -5.96
N THR A 236 -21.10 -2.72 -6.04
CA THR A 236 -21.36 -3.79 -7.01
C THR A 236 -20.83 -5.14 -6.56
N ASN A 237 -21.40 -6.22 -7.09
CA ASN A 237 -21.05 -7.57 -6.66
C ASN A 237 -19.70 -8.00 -7.27
N SER A 238 -19.54 -7.95 -8.60
CA SER A 238 -18.35 -8.51 -9.27
C SER A 238 -17.14 -7.56 -9.26
N TYR A 239 -17.16 -6.46 -10.01
CA TYR A 239 -15.96 -5.62 -10.16
C TYR A 239 -16.24 -4.17 -10.54
N ILE A 240 -15.26 -3.30 -10.29
CA ILE A 240 -15.24 -1.91 -10.76
C ILE A 240 -13.99 -1.67 -11.61
N ILE A 241 -14.15 -1.13 -12.82
CA ILE A 241 -13.01 -0.78 -13.71
C ILE A 241 -13.12 0.67 -14.17
N ILE A 242 -12.13 1.50 -13.87
CA ILE A 242 -12.05 2.89 -14.33
C ILE A 242 -10.88 3.03 -15.31
N THR A 243 -11.20 3.24 -16.59
CA THR A 243 -10.20 3.46 -17.66
C THR A 243 -10.01 4.93 -18.02
N ASP A 244 -11.08 5.74 -17.95
CA ASP A 244 -11.00 7.19 -18.10
C ASP A 244 -12.19 7.92 -17.43
N GLY A 245 -12.16 9.25 -17.43
CA GLY A 245 -13.18 10.12 -16.86
C GLY A 245 -12.80 10.70 -15.50
N SER A 246 -13.70 11.52 -14.94
CA SER A 246 -13.53 12.16 -13.63
C SER A 246 -14.64 11.73 -12.68
N TRP A 247 -14.33 10.81 -11.77
CA TRP A 247 -15.22 10.32 -10.72
C TRP A 247 -14.93 11.06 -9.42
N THR A 248 -15.94 11.69 -8.83
CA THR A 248 -15.87 12.35 -7.52
C THR A 248 -17.00 11.83 -6.64
N THR A 249 -16.68 11.27 -5.47
CA THR A 249 -17.68 10.60 -4.61
C THR A 249 -17.67 11.07 -3.17
N LYS A 250 -18.87 11.03 -2.57
CA LYS A 250 -19.14 11.36 -1.16
C LYS A 250 -20.09 10.33 -0.58
N SER A 251 -19.67 9.63 0.47
CA SER A 251 -20.44 8.54 1.09
C SER A 251 -20.32 8.55 2.62
N VAL A 252 -21.26 7.85 3.26
CA VAL A 252 -21.13 7.45 4.66
C VAL A 252 -20.38 6.12 4.73
N GLY A 253 -20.81 5.13 3.95
CA GLY A 253 -20.09 3.87 3.73
C GLY A 253 -18.98 4.02 2.69
N GLU A 254 -18.89 3.06 1.77
CA GLU A 254 -17.75 2.94 0.86
C GLU A 254 -17.72 4.00 -0.25
N GLY A 255 -16.53 4.34 -0.75
CA GLY A 255 -16.38 5.18 -1.95
C GLY A 255 -16.69 4.36 -3.21
N LEU A 256 -15.86 3.35 -3.49
CA LEU A 256 -16.09 2.32 -4.50
C LEU A 256 -15.97 0.93 -3.84
N GLN A 257 -17.03 0.12 -3.88
CA GLN A 257 -17.12 -1.22 -3.28
C GLN A 257 -17.34 -2.30 -4.35
N ALA A 258 -16.49 -3.34 -4.34
CA ALA A 258 -16.70 -4.61 -5.03
C ALA A 258 -16.82 -5.75 -4.00
N GLU A 259 -17.98 -6.40 -3.91
CA GLU A 259 -18.29 -7.34 -2.81
C GLU A 259 -17.71 -8.75 -2.97
N GLU A 260 -17.53 -9.24 -4.21
CA GLU A 260 -16.99 -10.58 -4.50
C GLU A 260 -15.70 -10.57 -5.34
N GLY A 261 -15.41 -9.49 -6.07
CA GLY A 261 -14.26 -9.38 -6.97
C GLY A 261 -13.52 -8.04 -6.86
N ASN A 262 -12.89 -7.61 -7.95
CA ASN A 262 -11.78 -6.64 -7.92
C ASN A 262 -12.13 -5.18 -8.25
N VAL A 263 -11.23 -4.26 -7.89
CA VAL A 263 -11.25 -2.86 -8.35
C VAL A 263 -9.98 -2.54 -9.14
N CYS A 264 -10.14 -2.09 -10.39
CA CYS A 264 -9.04 -1.76 -11.30
C CYS A 264 -9.11 -0.30 -11.79
N ILE A 265 -7.99 0.43 -11.72
CA ILE A 265 -7.85 1.81 -12.22
C ILE A 265 -6.68 1.87 -13.21
N THR A 266 -6.96 2.09 -14.49
CA THR A 266 -5.92 2.22 -15.53
C THR A 266 -5.73 3.66 -16.03
N GLY A 267 -6.71 4.54 -15.80
CA GLY A 267 -6.66 5.95 -16.17
C GLY A 267 -7.66 6.83 -15.43
N GLY A 268 -7.95 8.00 -15.99
CA GLY A 268 -8.87 8.98 -15.40
C GLY A 268 -8.43 9.57 -14.05
N LYS A 269 -9.39 10.18 -13.35
CA LYS A 269 -9.28 10.68 -11.97
C LYS A 269 -10.41 10.10 -11.13
N VAL A 270 -10.06 9.53 -9.98
CA VAL A 270 -10.97 9.04 -8.94
C VAL A 270 -10.71 9.84 -7.67
N ASP A 271 -11.75 10.40 -7.06
CA ASP A 271 -11.67 11.33 -5.92
C ASP A 271 -12.75 11.00 -4.90
N VAL A 272 -12.40 10.19 -3.90
CA VAL A 272 -13.34 9.56 -2.97
C VAL A 272 -13.27 10.17 -1.57
N SER A 273 -14.42 10.38 -0.94
CA SER A 273 -14.50 10.85 0.43
C SER A 273 -15.56 10.12 1.26
N THR A 274 -15.14 9.51 2.36
CA THR A 274 -15.97 8.67 3.23
C THR A 274 -15.94 9.15 4.67
N THR A 275 -17.08 9.02 5.36
CA THR A 275 -17.29 9.70 6.66
C THR A 275 -17.74 8.80 7.81
N GLY A 276 -18.38 7.67 7.53
CA GLY A 276 -18.82 6.71 8.54
C GLY A 276 -17.68 5.82 9.03
N ASP A 277 -17.82 5.33 10.26
CA ASP A 277 -16.94 4.30 10.81
C ASP A 277 -16.92 3.07 9.88
N LYS A 278 -15.73 2.50 9.68
CA LYS A 278 -15.42 1.48 8.68
C LYS A 278 -15.70 1.83 7.21
N GLY A 279 -16.24 3.00 6.85
CA GLY A 279 -16.41 3.43 5.45
C GLY A 279 -15.08 3.65 4.72
N HIS A 280 -14.65 2.78 3.80
CA HIS A 280 -13.35 2.88 3.09
C HIS A 280 -13.46 3.58 1.73
N GLY A 281 -12.38 4.26 1.30
CA GLY A 281 -12.35 4.98 0.02
C GLY A 281 -12.52 4.05 -1.19
N ILE A 282 -11.74 2.97 -1.19
CA ILE A 282 -11.89 1.81 -2.07
C ILE A 282 -11.95 0.57 -1.16
N SER A 283 -12.87 -0.35 -1.42
CA SER A 283 -12.96 -1.64 -0.75
C SER A 283 -13.29 -2.75 -1.75
N THR A 284 -12.68 -3.92 -1.58
CA THR A 284 -12.69 -5.02 -2.55
C THR A 284 -12.35 -6.35 -1.87
N ALA A 285 -13.24 -7.35 -1.98
CA ALA A 285 -12.93 -8.71 -1.57
C ALA A 285 -11.87 -9.36 -2.49
N GLY A 286 -11.88 -9.01 -3.77
CA GLY A 286 -10.81 -9.34 -4.71
C GLY A 286 -9.60 -8.40 -4.59
N ASN A 287 -8.78 -8.38 -5.63
CA ASN A 287 -7.58 -7.55 -5.72
C ASN A 287 -7.91 -6.06 -5.97
N PHE A 288 -7.05 -5.15 -5.51
CA PHE A 288 -6.97 -3.79 -6.04
C PHE A 288 -5.80 -3.67 -7.02
N ARG A 289 -6.04 -3.15 -8.22
CA ARG A 289 -4.99 -2.87 -9.22
C ARG A 289 -5.03 -1.41 -9.65
N GLN A 290 -3.86 -0.76 -9.71
CA GLN A 290 -3.74 0.54 -10.37
C GLN A 290 -2.46 0.65 -11.22
N THR A 291 -2.62 0.99 -12.50
CA THR A 291 -1.50 1.11 -13.46
C THR A 291 -1.28 2.54 -13.95
N GLY A 292 -2.27 3.42 -13.76
CA GLY A 292 -2.24 4.81 -14.23
C GLY A 292 -3.25 5.68 -13.49
N GLY A 293 -3.64 6.81 -14.10
CA GLY A 293 -4.63 7.73 -13.55
C GLY A 293 -4.21 8.43 -12.24
N THR A 294 -5.18 9.04 -11.56
CA THR A 294 -5.00 9.69 -10.25
C THR A 294 -6.07 9.20 -9.27
N LEU A 295 -5.64 8.72 -8.10
CA LEU A 295 -6.52 8.40 -6.97
C LEU A 295 -6.31 9.41 -5.84
N VAL A 296 -7.35 10.17 -5.52
CA VAL A 296 -7.47 11.01 -4.34
C VAL A 296 -8.45 10.33 -3.39
N ALA A 297 -8.10 10.17 -2.12
CA ALA A 297 -8.93 9.48 -1.15
C ALA A 297 -8.83 10.11 0.24
N SER A 298 -9.97 10.38 0.87
CA SER A 298 -10.06 10.94 2.22
C SER A 298 -11.09 10.19 3.07
N ALA A 299 -10.62 9.40 4.04
CA ALA A 299 -11.49 8.58 4.90
C ALA A 299 -11.39 9.03 6.37
N SER A 300 -12.50 9.43 6.98
CA SER A 300 -12.51 10.07 8.31
C SER A 300 -13.17 9.29 9.44
N GLY A 301 -13.88 8.20 9.17
CA GLY A 301 -14.50 7.36 10.21
C GLY A 301 -13.49 6.46 10.92
N ALA A 302 -13.82 5.96 12.12
CA ALA A 302 -12.96 5.07 12.86
C ALA A 302 -12.67 3.77 12.06
N GLY A 303 -11.42 3.30 12.10
CA GLY A 303 -10.97 2.11 11.35
C GLY A 303 -11.05 2.24 9.81
N SER A 304 -11.35 3.43 9.28
CA SER A 304 -11.50 3.66 7.84
C SER A 304 -10.16 3.68 7.09
N LYS A 305 -10.20 3.30 5.81
CA LYS A 305 -9.01 3.11 4.98
C LYS A 305 -9.18 3.86 3.66
N CYS A 306 -8.10 4.33 3.04
CA CYS A 306 -8.23 4.87 1.68
C CYS A 306 -8.33 3.76 0.63
N ILE A 307 -7.60 2.65 0.82
CA ILE A 307 -7.72 1.41 0.06
C ILE A 307 -7.76 0.24 1.05
N LYS A 308 -8.80 -0.59 0.97
CA LYS A 308 -8.86 -1.95 1.53
C LYS A 308 -8.92 -2.96 0.40
N SER A 309 -8.17 -4.05 0.55
CA SER A 309 -8.34 -5.27 -0.24
C SER A 309 -8.28 -6.48 0.69
N ASP A 310 -9.16 -7.45 0.51
CA ASP A 310 -9.02 -8.77 1.17
C ASP A 310 -8.02 -9.64 0.36
N GLY A 311 -7.97 -9.42 -0.96
CA GLY A 311 -6.92 -9.90 -1.85
C GLY A 311 -5.63 -9.07 -1.84
N GLN A 312 -4.97 -9.00 -3.00
CA GLN A 312 -3.70 -8.31 -3.21
C GLN A 312 -3.88 -6.84 -3.64
N VAL A 313 -2.88 -6.00 -3.32
CA VAL A 313 -2.73 -4.66 -3.93
C VAL A 313 -1.57 -4.69 -4.92
N ASN A 314 -1.87 -4.43 -6.20
CA ASN A 314 -0.91 -4.46 -7.31
C ASN A 314 -0.86 -3.09 -8.00
N ILE A 315 0.17 -2.28 -7.71
CA ILE A 315 0.33 -0.93 -8.24
C ILE A 315 1.60 -0.83 -9.10
N SER A 316 1.45 -0.41 -10.36
CA SER A 316 2.58 -0.19 -11.28
C SER A 316 2.77 1.26 -11.72
N GLY A 317 1.85 2.15 -11.37
CA GLY A 317 1.87 3.55 -11.80
C GLY A 317 0.67 4.34 -11.29
N GLY A 318 0.60 5.61 -11.70
CA GLY A 318 -0.43 6.55 -11.26
C GLY A 318 0.01 7.45 -10.09
N THR A 319 -0.86 8.40 -9.74
CA THR A 319 -0.67 9.39 -8.68
C THR A 319 -1.64 9.13 -7.52
N PHE A 320 -1.15 9.11 -6.29
CA PHE A 320 -1.92 8.79 -5.09
C PHE A 320 -1.86 9.93 -4.07
N MET A 321 -3.02 10.42 -3.63
CA MET A 321 -3.15 11.38 -2.53
C MET A 321 -4.14 10.81 -1.50
N LEU A 322 -3.60 10.11 -0.49
CA LEU A 322 -4.38 9.28 0.44
C LEU A 322 -4.29 9.87 1.86
N THR A 323 -5.44 10.23 2.45
CA THR A 323 -5.52 10.79 3.81
C THR A 323 -6.51 10.03 4.67
N THR A 324 -6.05 9.55 5.83
CA THR A 324 -6.92 8.98 6.86
C THR A 324 -6.81 9.74 8.18
N SER A 325 -7.95 9.97 8.85
CA SER A 325 -7.99 10.77 10.09
C SER A 325 -8.82 10.17 11.22
N GLY A 326 -9.63 9.14 10.96
CA GLY A 326 -10.50 8.53 11.96
C GLY A 326 -9.75 7.69 13.00
N GLY A 327 -10.33 7.53 14.18
CA GLY A 327 -9.72 6.81 15.30
C GLY A 327 -9.72 5.28 15.15
N VAL A 328 -9.54 4.58 16.26
CA VAL A 328 -9.61 3.11 16.33
C VAL A 328 -11.07 2.66 16.41
N TYR A 329 -11.48 1.79 15.49
CA TYR A 329 -12.76 1.06 15.57
C TYR A 329 -12.58 -0.23 16.36
N LYS A 330 -13.59 -0.64 17.13
CA LYS A 330 -13.56 -1.87 17.93
C LYS A 330 -14.47 -2.90 17.28
N GLU A 331 -13.87 -3.90 16.65
CA GLU A 331 -14.61 -5.04 16.06
C GLU A 331 -15.17 -5.93 17.18
N SER A 332 -14.38 -6.13 18.24
CA SER A 332 -14.74 -6.96 19.39
C SER A 332 -14.13 -6.45 20.71
N SER A 333 -14.19 -7.25 21.76
CA SER A 333 -13.46 -7.01 23.02
C SER A 333 -11.93 -7.09 22.89
N SER A 334 -11.44 -7.78 21.86
CA SER A 334 -10.03 -8.10 21.62
C SER A 334 -9.48 -7.52 20.32
N GLU A 335 -10.32 -7.34 19.31
CA GLU A 335 -9.91 -6.92 17.96
C GLU A 335 -10.30 -5.48 17.66
N VAL A 336 -9.42 -4.79 16.94
CA VAL A 336 -9.57 -3.39 16.57
C VAL A 336 -9.10 -3.16 15.13
N SER A 337 -9.83 -2.33 14.38
CA SER A 337 -9.38 -1.84 13.09
C SER A 337 -8.87 -0.40 13.23
N THR A 338 -7.62 -0.21 12.85
CA THR A 338 -6.96 1.11 12.82
C THR A 338 -7.11 1.74 11.44
N ALA A 339 -7.06 3.07 11.38
CA ALA A 339 -7.02 3.77 10.10
C ALA A 339 -5.75 3.43 9.28
N ALA A 340 -5.84 3.35 7.95
CA ALA A 340 -4.68 3.12 7.07
C ALA A 340 -4.84 3.78 5.70
N CYS A 341 -3.78 4.34 5.11
CA CYS A 341 -3.86 4.79 3.70
C CYS A 341 -4.00 3.60 2.75
N ILE A 342 -3.17 2.56 2.92
CA ILE A 342 -3.30 1.30 2.19
C ILE A 342 -3.35 0.15 3.19
N ASN A 343 -4.31 -0.76 3.06
CA ASN A 343 -4.25 -2.06 3.71
C ASN A 343 -4.76 -3.18 2.80
N CYS A 344 -3.99 -4.25 2.74
CA CYS A 344 -4.36 -5.49 2.07
C CYS A 344 -4.00 -6.69 2.94
N ASP A 345 -4.87 -7.69 2.93
CA ASP A 345 -4.70 -8.87 3.76
C ASP A 345 -3.88 -9.94 3.01
N GLY A 346 -3.90 -9.89 1.68
CA GLY A 346 -2.92 -10.52 0.80
C GLY A 346 -1.60 -9.73 0.67
N ASN A 347 -0.90 -9.96 -0.43
CA ASN A 347 0.40 -9.33 -0.72
C ASN A 347 0.25 -7.91 -1.31
N LEU A 348 1.27 -7.08 -1.07
CA LEU A 348 1.41 -5.75 -1.66
C LEU A 348 2.59 -5.73 -2.65
N ASN A 349 2.34 -5.34 -3.89
CA ASN A 349 3.36 -5.06 -4.89
C ASN A 349 3.21 -3.62 -5.39
N ILE A 350 4.22 -2.77 -5.16
CA ILE A 350 4.27 -1.41 -5.72
C ILE A 350 5.54 -1.26 -6.56
N SER A 351 5.46 -1.50 -7.86
CA SER A 351 6.61 -1.35 -8.78
C SER A 351 6.85 0.10 -9.22
N GLY A 352 5.88 1.00 -9.04
CA GLY A 352 5.97 2.40 -9.45
C GLY A 352 4.80 3.27 -8.98
N GLY A 353 4.79 4.53 -9.41
CA GLY A 353 3.79 5.54 -9.01
C GLY A 353 4.31 6.56 -8.00
N THR A 354 3.55 7.63 -7.78
CA THR A 354 3.90 8.73 -6.87
C THR A 354 2.85 8.87 -5.77
N PHE A 355 3.27 8.86 -4.50
CA PHE A 355 2.38 8.78 -3.35
C PHE A 355 2.61 9.92 -2.35
N SER A 356 1.52 10.58 -1.96
CA SER A 356 1.43 11.43 -0.79
C SER A 356 0.42 10.80 0.19
N MET A 357 0.93 10.23 1.28
CA MET A 357 0.15 9.47 2.26
C MET A 357 0.20 10.11 3.64
N LYS A 358 -0.96 10.28 4.27
CA LYS A 358 -1.08 10.81 5.64
C LYS A 358 -2.07 10.03 6.49
N SER A 359 -1.64 9.54 7.64
CA SER A 359 -2.54 8.97 8.67
C SER A 359 -2.39 9.68 10.01
N SER A 360 -3.43 10.40 10.43
CA SER A 360 -3.45 11.11 11.73
C SER A 360 -4.40 10.48 12.75
N GLY A 361 -5.08 9.40 12.39
CA GLY A 361 -5.93 8.63 13.29
C GLY A 361 -5.14 7.93 14.39
N GLN A 362 -5.73 7.70 15.57
CA GLN A 362 -5.09 6.94 16.64
C GLN A 362 -4.71 5.53 16.14
N ALA A 363 -3.48 5.10 16.42
CA ALA A 363 -2.84 3.90 15.88
C ALA A 363 -2.82 3.79 14.34
N GLY A 364 -3.03 4.91 13.65
CA GLY A 364 -3.15 4.99 12.20
C GLY A 364 -1.85 4.71 11.46
N LYS A 365 -1.95 4.09 10.28
CA LYS A 365 -0.82 3.58 9.51
C LYS A 365 -0.76 4.20 8.12
N GLY A 366 0.45 4.31 7.55
CA GLY A 366 0.57 4.59 6.11
C GLY A 366 0.12 3.35 5.34
N ILE A 367 0.88 2.27 5.51
CA ILE A 367 0.62 0.97 4.88
C ILE A 367 0.53 -0.12 5.97
N ASN A 368 -0.48 -1.01 5.90
CA ASN A 368 -0.57 -2.25 6.67
C ASN A 368 -0.82 -3.45 5.76
N VAL A 369 0.16 -4.34 5.64
CA VAL A 369 0.09 -5.57 4.85
C VAL A 369 0.15 -6.76 5.78
N ASP A 370 -0.76 -7.71 5.62
CA ASP A 370 -0.76 -8.94 6.42
C ASP A 370 0.01 -10.07 5.69
N GLY A 371 0.07 -10.00 4.34
CA GLY A 371 1.03 -10.73 3.51
C GLY A 371 2.43 -10.08 3.41
N THR A 372 3.14 -10.40 2.33
CA THR A 372 4.46 -9.81 2.00
C THR A 372 4.30 -8.48 1.26
N SER A 373 5.26 -7.56 1.43
CA SER A 373 5.33 -6.30 0.68
C SER A 373 6.61 -6.17 -0.14
N VAL A 374 6.46 -5.79 -1.41
CA VAL A 374 7.54 -5.58 -2.37
C VAL A 374 7.41 -4.19 -3.00
N TYR A 375 8.49 -3.41 -2.97
CA TYR A 375 8.55 -2.05 -3.50
C TYR A 375 9.68 -1.91 -4.53
N GLY A 376 9.35 -1.45 -5.73
CA GLY A 376 10.28 -1.35 -6.86
C GLY A 376 10.62 -2.70 -7.52
N THR A 377 11.33 -2.66 -8.64
CA THR A 377 11.73 -3.84 -9.41
C THR A 377 13.24 -4.12 -9.33
N GLU A 378 13.66 -5.29 -9.78
CA GLU A 378 15.05 -5.77 -9.66
C GLU A 378 16.09 -4.89 -10.39
N ASP A 379 15.67 -4.00 -11.30
CA ASP A 379 16.54 -3.02 -11.96
C ASP A 379 16.88 -1.79 -11.08
N GLY A 380 16.28 -1.67 -9.90
CA GLY A 380 16.44 -0.55 -8.96
C GLY A 380 15.46 0.61 -9.18
N SER A 381 14.55 0.52 -10.16
CA SER A 381 13.41 1.42 -10.27
C SER A 381 12.38 1.18 -9.16
N GLY A 382 11.53 2.16 -8.89
CA GLY A 382 10.45 2.03 -7.90
C GLY A 382 9.65 3.31 -7.67
N PRO A 383 8.69 3.27 -6.74
CA PRO A 383 7.79 4.39 -6.45
C PRO A 383 8.50 5.56 -5.77
N GLU A 384 7.96 6.77 -5.91
CA GLU A 384 8.29 7.90 -5.01
C GLU A 384 7.17 8.05 -3.98
N MET A 385 7.51 7.88 -2.70
CA MET A 385 6.58 7.94 -1.58
C MET A 385 6.96 9.03 -0.57
N THR A 386 5.95 9.77 -0.12
CA THR A 386 5.98 10.55 1.12
C THR A 386 4.92 10.00 2.07
N ILE A 387 5.31 9.58 3.27
CA ILE A 387 4.41 8.96 4.26
C ILE A 387 4.56 9.69 5.59
N VAL A 388 3.45 10.23 6.11
CA VAL A 388 3.43 10.95 7.39
C VAL A 388 2.39 10.32 8.32
N THR A 389 2.81 9.80 9.48
CA THR A 389 1.89 9.29 10.50
C THR A 389 2.04 10.05 11.83
N THR A 390 0.93 10.54 12.36
CA THR A 390 0.91 11.41 13.56
C THR A 390 -0.07 10.92 14.63
N GLY A 391 -0.59 9.69 14.49
CA GLY A 391 -1.50 9.07 15.44
C GLY A 391 -0.80 8.64 16.72
N SER A 392 -1.36 8.94 17.88
CA SER A 392 -0.91 8.33 19.14
C SER A 392 -1.22 6.83 19.18
N ALA A 393 -0.49 6.06 19.99
CA ALA A 393 -0.81 4.67 20.25
C ALA A 393 -2.19 4.46 20.89
N TYR A 394 -2.74 3.25 20.76
CA TYR A 394 -3.99 2.77 21.38
C TYR A 394 -3.74 1.52 22.22
N GLY A 395 -4.47 1.36 23.32
CA GLY A 395 -4.42 0.18 24.20
C GLY A 395 -3.15 0.05 25.06
N THR A 396 -2.09 0.79 24.72
CA THR A 396 -0.90 0.92 25.56
C THR A 396 -1.20 1.78 26.79
N SER A 397 -0.99 1.21 27.98
CA SER A 397 -1.04 1.98 29.23
C SER A 397 0.35 2.56 29.48
N ASN A 398 0.57 3.87 29.26
CA ASN A 398 1.83 4.54 29.57
C ASN A 398 2.00 4.75 31.11
N SER A 399 2.07 3.61 31.81
CA SER A 399 2.04 3.47 33.27
C SER A 399 3.45 3.19 33.82
N GLN A 400 4.37 4.12 33.59
CA GLN A 400 5.62 4.25 34.39
C GLN A 400 6.41 2.95 34.61
N GLN A 401 6.65 2.17 33.55
CA GLN A 401 7.60 1.05 33.59
C GLN A 401 8.81 1.36 32.72
N PHE A 402 9.91 1.74 33.38
CA PHE A 402 11.22 1.85 32.72
C PHE A 402 11.75 0.44 32.43
N GLY A 403 11.94 0.12 31.14
CA GLY A 403 12.52 -1.13 30.67
C GLY A 403 11.51 -2.16 30.17
N TRP A 404 11.71 -2.57 28.92
CA TRP A 404 11.31 -3.83 28.27
C TRP A 404 9.89 -4.34 28.56
N GLY A 405 9.00 -4.18 27.58
CA GLY A 405 7.69 -4.82 27.55
C GLY A 405 6.67 -4.20 28.50
N GLY A 406 6.07 -3.07 28.09
CA GLY A 406 4.88 -2.55 28.76
C GLY A 406 3.70 -3.53 28.67
N ASN A 407 2.80 -3.50 29.66
CA ASN A 407 1.63 -4.38 29.72
C ASN A 407 0.61 -4.02 28.61
N THR A 408 0.75 -4.65 27.45
CA THR A 408 -0.13 -4.48 26.29
C THR A 408 -1.48 -5.14 26.53
N SER A 409 -2.58 -4.42 26.29
CA SER A 409 -3.86 -5.09 26.08
C SER A 409 -3.80 -5.89 24.77
N SER A 410 -4.54 -6.99 24.66
CA SER A 410 -4.62 -7.79 23.42
C SER A 410 -5.11 -7.00 22.19
N SER A 411 -5.67 -5.81 22.43
CA SER A 411 -6.16 -4.84 21.45
C SER A 411 -5.23 -3.63 21.24
N SER A 412 -3.99 -3.63 21.75
CA SER A 412 -3.07 -2.49 21.60
C SER A 412 -2.48 -2.38 20.19
N SER A 413 -2.33 -1.16 19.69
CA SER A 413 -1.66 -0.90 18.41
C SER A 413 -1.00 0.48 18.39
N ASN A 414 0.17 0.56 17.78
CA ASN A 414 0.89 1.82 17.54
C ASN A 414 0.61 2.33 16.11
N ALA A 415 0.96 3.60 15.86
CA ALA A 415 1.02 4.15 14.51
C ALA A 415 2.33 3.72 13.83
N LYS A 416 2.29 3.39 12.53
CA LYS A 416 3.47 2.91 11.78
C LYS A 416 3.41 3.45 10.35
N ALA A 417 4.52 3.91 9.77
CA ALA A 417 4.46 4.38 8.39
C ALA A 417 4.28 3.23 7.39
N ILE A 418 5.03 2.14 7.55
CA ILE A 418 4.87 0.89 6.81
C ILE A 418 4.94 -0.28 7.78
N LYS A 419 3.99 -1.21 7.71
CA LYS A 419 4.03 -2.52 8.36
C LYS A 419 3.75 -3.63 7.34
N SER A 420 4.56 -4.70 7.39
CA SER A 420 4.25 -6.00 6.79
C SER A 420 4.29 -7.08 7.88
N ASP A 421 3.30 -7.97 7.95
CA ASP A 421 3.45 -9.18 8.78
C ASP A 421 4.29 -10.26 8.09
N GLY A 422 4.25 -10.32 6.75
CA GLY A 422 5.18 -11.09 5.94
C GLY A 422 6.55 -10.41 5.71
N LEU A 423 7.29 -10.90 4.71
CA LEU A 423 8.57 -10.33 4.25
C LEU A 423 8.35 -8.91 3.69
N LEU A 424 9.25 -7.98 4.03
CA LEU A 424 9.31 -6.65 3.43
C LEU A 424 10.57 -6.53 2.54
N THR A 425 10.40 -6.18 1.26
CA THR A 425 11.51 -6.00 0.31
C THR A 425 11.41 -4.66 -0.41
N ILE A 426 12.47 -3.85 -0.34
CA ILE A 426 12.64 -2.63 -1.13
C ILE A 426 13.74 -2.85 -2.15
N ASN A 427 13.37 -2.98 -3.42
CA ASN A 427 14.30 -3.09 -4.53
C ASN A 427 14.81 -1.72 -5.00
N GLY A 428 13.94 -0.72 -4.96
CA GLY A 428 14.20 0.60 -5.52
C GLY A 428 13.12 1.63 -5.21
N GLY A 429 13.24 2.81 -5.81
CA GLY A 429 12.37 3.96 -5.53
C GLY A 429 12.91 4.89 -4.43
N LYS A 430 12.06 5.80 -3.95
CA LYS A 430 12.41 6.87 -3.01
C LYS A 430 11.35 7.02 -1.93
N PHE A 431 11.77 7.01 -0.67
CA PHE A 431 10.91 6.95 0.51
C PHE A 431 11.22 8.13 1.44
N ASN A 432 10.23 8.97 1.72
CA ASN A 432 10.34 10.11 2.63
C ASN A 432 9.33 9.87 3.77
N ILE A 433 9.80 9.27 4.86
CA ILE A 433 8.96 8.79 5.95
C ILE A 433 9.14 9.65 7.20
N THR A 434 8.01 10.05 7.80
CA THR A 434 7.99 10.76 9.09
C THR A 434 6.93 10.19 10.02
N THR A 435 7.33 9.69 11.18
CA THR A 435 6.43 9.47 12.33
C THR A 435 6.82 10.39 13.48
N SER A 436 5.85 10.76 14.33
CA SER A 436 6.04 11.88 15.28
C SER A 436 5.30 11.74 16.62
N SER A 437 4.85 10.54 16.96
CA SER A 437 3.96 10.27 18.10
C SER A 437 4.49 9.14 18.97
N ASP A 438 4.14 9.14 20.27
CA ASP A 438 4.58 8.13 21.24
C ASP A 438 4.29 6.70 20.74
N GLY A 439 5.32 5.86 20.73
CA GLY A 439 5.32 4.50 20.19
C GLY A 439 5.33 4.37 18.65
N ALA A 440 5.49 5.45 17.87
CA ALA A 440 5.30 5.40 16.42
C ALA A 440 6.58 5.10 15.62
N GLU A 441 6.55 4.02 14.84
CA GLU A 441 7.70 3.46 14.13
C GLU A 441 7.67 3.74 12.62
N GLY A 442 8.83 3.73 11.97
CA GLY A 442 8.98 3.94 10.52
C GLY A 442 8.56 2.74 9.68
N ILE A 443 9.51 1.84 9.39
CA ILE A 443 9.30 0.65 8.55
C ILE A 443 9.43 -0.62 9.40
N GLU A 444 8.35 -1.40 9.51
CA GLU A 444 8.28 -2.66 10.25
C GLU A 444 8.09 -3.89 9.34
N SER A 445 8.80 -4.97 9.65
CA SER A 445 8.46 -6.34 9.25
C SER A 445 8.32 -7.27 10.45
N LYS A 446 7.23 -8.06 10.52
CA LYS A 446 7.13 -9.17 11.50
C LYS A 446 7.88 -10.44 11.07
N THR A 447 8.61 -10.39 9.96
CA THR A 447 9.62 -11.40 9.60
C THR A 447 10.94 -10.70 9.23
N ASN A 448 11.45 -10.89 8.01
CA ASN A 448 12.70 -10.28 7.55
C ASN A 448 12.42 -8.97 6.79
N LEU A 449 13.43 -8.12 6.69
CA LEU A 449 13.43 -6.89 5.90
C LEU A 449 14.66 -6.83 5.00
N THR A 450 14.47 -6.59 3.70
CA THR A 450 15.54 -6.54 2.71
C THR A 450 15.51 -5.23 1.94
N ILE A 451 16.64 -4.54 1.86
CA ILE A 451 16.85 -3.32 1.05
C ILE A 451 17.92 -3.63 0.01
N ASN A 452 17.52 -3.76 -1.26
CA ASN A 452 18.45 -3.94 -2.38
C ASN A 452 18.91 -2.60 -2.98
N GLY A 453 18.08 -1.57 -2.90
CA GLY A 453 18.33 -0.27 -3.52
C GLY A 453 17.38 0.83 -3.08
N GLY A 454 17.42 1.95 -3.81
CA GLY A 454 16.58 3.13 -3.57
C GLY A 454 17.21 4.21 -2.66
N GLU A 455 16.45 5.28 -2.44
CA GLU A 455 16.76 6.37 -1.51
C GLU A 455 15.73 6.37 -0.35
N ILE A 456 16.15 5.96 0.84
CA ILE A 456 15.26 5.73 1.98
C ILE A 456 15.60 6.70 3.11
N TYR A 457 14.73 7.67 3.34
CA TYR A 457 14.82 8.63 4.44
C TYR A 457 13.71 8.33 5.45
N VAL A 458 14.06 7.96 6.68
CA VAL A 458 13.11 7.66 7.75
C VAL A 458 13.46 8.46 8.99
N GLN A 459 12.57 9.38 9.37
CA GLN A 459 12.53 9.96 10.70
C GLN A 459 11.37 9.33 11.47
N ALA A 460 11.64 8.70 12.60
CA ALA A 460 10.61 8.09 13.44
C ALA A 460 10.62 8.65 14.86
N TYR A 461 9.50 8.50 15.58
CA TYR A 461 9.51 8.74 17.02
C TYR A 461 10.28 7.61 17.70
N ASP A 462 9.74 6.41 17.54
CA ASP A 462 10.25 5.11 17.96
C ASP A 462 11.25 4.59 16.88
N ASP A 463 11.37 3.28 16.70
CA ASP A 463 12.24 2.68 15.68
C ASP A 463 12.07 3.30 14.28
N ALA A 464 13.18 3.64 13.62
CA ALA A 464 13.12 4.08 12.22
C ALA A 464 12.98 2.91 11.24
N ILE A 465 13.68 1.79 11.46
CA ILE A 465 13.50 0.54 10.73
C ILE A 465 13.58 -0.62 11.73
N ASN A 466 12.60 -1.52 11.79
CA ASN A 466 12.70 -2.71 12.62
C ASN A 466 12.28 -4.00 11.89
N ALA A 467 12.75 -5.13 12.41
CA ALA A 467 12.32 -6.44 11.98
C ALA A 467 12.30 -7.43 13.17
N SER A 468 11.28 -8.30 13.20
CA SER A 468 11.26 -9.45 14.12
C SER A 468 12.26 -10.55 13.73
N GLY A 469 12.79 -10.49 12.51
CA GLY A 469 13.83 -11.34 11.94
C GLY A 469 14.99 -10.51 11.37
N VAL A 470 15.63 -11.01 10.32
CA VAL A 470 16.86 -10.45 9.76
C VAL A 470 16.61 -9.18 8.95
N ILE A 471 17.44 -8.16 9.16
CA ILE A 471 17.56 -6.97 8.29
C ILE A 471 18.79 -7.15 7.39
N THR A 472 18.60 -7.06 6.08
CA THR A 472 19.68 -7.11 5.07
C THR A 472 19.66 -5.87 4.18
N MET A 473 20.78 -5.15 4.14
CA MET A 473 21.01 -4.05 3.19
C MET A 473 22.08 -4.45 2.16
N ASN A 474 21.67 -4.64 0.91
CA ASN A 474 22.54 -4.96 -0.21
C ASN A 474 23.03 -3.72 -0.97
N GLY A 475 22.27 -2.62 -0.95
CA GLY A 475 22.59 -1.41 -1.69
C GLY A 475 21.67 -0.24 -1.34
N GLY A 476 21.69 0.79 -2.18
CA GLY A 476 20.92 2.02 -1.99
C GLY A 476 21.52 2.99 -0.97
N TYR A 477 20.72 3.98 -0.59
CA TYR A 477 21.03 4.98 0.43
C TYR A 477 19.96 4.93 1.53
N VAL A 478 20.37 4.77 2.78
CA VAL A 478 19.48 4.66 3.95
C VAL A 478 19.90 5.69 4.98
N TYR A 479 18.96 6.57 5.36
CA TYR A 479 19.06 7.49 6.49
C TYR A 479 17.96 7.14 7.48
N ALA A 480 18.32 6.51 8.59
CA ALA A 480 17.42 6.11 9.67
C ALA A 480 17.67 6.98 10.91
N TYR A 481 16.66 7.66 11.40
CA TYR A 481 16.75 8.58 12.53
C TYR A 481 15.55 8.44 13.47
N ALA A 482 15.73 7.72 14.56
CA ALA A 482 14.76 7.63 15.64
C ALA A 482 14.97 8.78 16.63
N THR A 483 13.88 9.40 17.09
CA THR A 483 13.97 10.48 18.08
C THR A 483 14.06 9.96 19.52
N ASN A 484 13.47 8.79 19.80
CA ASN A 484 13.28 8.23 21.14
C ASN A 484 13.57 6.72 21.26
N ASN A 485 13.81 5.98 20.16
CA ASN A 485 14.35 4.60 20.23
C ASN A 485 15.50 4.35 19.23
N ASP A 486 15.62 3.13 18.70
CA ASP A 486 16.71 2.66 17.84
C ASP A 486 16.59 3.11 16.38
N ALA A 487 17.73 3.33 15.71
CA ALA A 487 17.65 3.64 14.28
C ALA A 487 17.31 2.42 13.42
N ILE A 488 17.91 1.27 13.72
CA ILE A 488 17.66 0.00 13.02
C ILE A 488 17.70 -1.13 14.05
N ASP A 489 16.59 -1.81 14.30
CA ASP A 489 16.46 -2.93 15.26
C ASP A 489 16.21 -4.27 14.54
N SER A 490 16.87 -5.34 15.00
CA SER A 490 16.58 -6.72 14.60
C SER A 490 16.49 -7.66 15.80
N ASN A 491 15.27 -8.07 16.15
CA ASN A 491 14.96 -9.03 17.22
C ASN A 491 15.35 -10.49 16.88
N TYR A 492 16.20 -10.72 15.89
CA TYR A 492 16.58 -12.07 15.45
C TYR A 492 17.45 -12.82 16.47
N GLY A 493 18.17 -12.08 17.33
CA GLY A 493 18.95 -12.59 18.46
C GLY A 493 20.04 -13.61 18.12
N LYS A 494 20.58 -13.58 16.89
CA LYS A 494 21.59 -14.53 16.38
C LYS A 494 22.50 -13.89 15.33
N SER A 495 23.64 -14.53 15.06
CA SER A 495 24.65 -14.00 14.13
C SER A 495 24.15 -13.72 12.71
N GLY A 496 24.12 -12.45 12.31
CA GLY A 496 23.51 -11.96 11.08
C GLY A 496 22.08 -11.43 11.25
N ALA A 497 21.76 -10.88 12.41
CA ALA A 497 20.53 -10.14 12.67
C ALA A 497 20.46 -8.89 11.77
N ILE A 498 21.53 -8.10 11.72
CA ILE A 498 21.71 -7.02 10.75
C ILE A 498 22.91 -7.34 9.85
N VAL A 499 22.70 -7.28 8.54
CA VAL A 499 23.70 -7.56 7.50
C VAL A 499 23.80 -6.38 6.53
N VAL A 500 24.99 -5.77 6.42
CA VAL A 500 25.27 -4.67 5.50
C VAL A 500 26.30 -5.11 4.47
N ASN A 501 25.86 -5.30 3.23
CA ASN A 501 26.68 -5.75 2.10
C ASN A 501 27.12 -4.59 1.17
N GLY A 502 26.39 -3.48 1.16
CA GLY A 502 26.66 -2.36 0.24
C GLY A 502 25.83 -1.11 0.53
N GLY A 503 25.96 -0.11 -0.35
CA GLY A 503 25.24 1.16 -0.26
C GLY A 503 25.84 2.16 0.75
N VAL A 504 25.02 3.13 1.16
CA VAL A 504 25.33 4.15 2.18
C VAL A 504 24.32 4.05 3.31
N MET A 505 24.74 3.61 4.50
CA MET A 505 23.91 3.52 5.70
C MET A 505 24.29 4.62 6.69
N ILE A 506 23.31 5.42 7.10
CA ILE A 506 23.41 6.42 8.15
C ILE A 506 22.30 6.13 9.17
N ALA A 507 22.66 5.85 10.42
CA ALA A 507 21.71 5.35 11.42
C ALA A 507 21.92 6.01 12.80
N HIS A 508 20.92 6.77 13.27
CA HIS A 508 20.97 7.63 14.45
C HIS A 508 19.90 7.28 15.51
N GLY A 509 20.25 6.45 16.50
CA GLY A 509 19.40 6.08 17.65
C GLY A 509 19.40 7.13 18.76
N ALA A 510 18.44 7.08 19.69
CA ALA A 510 18.05 8.23 20.52
C ALA A 510 19.20 8.90 21.30
N SER A 511 20.02 8.12 22.03
CA SER A 511 21.42 8.42 22.36
C SER A 511 22.03 7.39 23.33
N SER A 512 21.24 6.91 24.29
CA SER A 512 21.61 5.94 25.33
C SER A 512 20.35 5.64 26.17
N PRO A 513 19.96 4.37 26.41
CA PRO A 513 20.55 3.13 25.89
C PRO A 513 20.60 3.09 24.37
N GLU A 514 19.47 3.42 23.75
CA GLU A 514 19.10 3.17 22.36
C GLU A 514 20.16 3.55 21.30
N GLU A 515 20.30 2.66 20.32
CA GLU A 515 21.47 2.42 19.50
C GLU A 515 21.31 2.88 18.03
N GLY A 516 22.46 3.13 17.39
CA GLY A 516 22.49 3.34 15.94
C GLY A 516 22.20 2.08 15.13
N LEU A 517 22.33 0.90 15.74
CA LEU A 517 21.87 -0.42 15.29
C LEU A 517 21.64 -1.22 16.57
N ASP A 518 20.46 -1.80 16.84
CA ASP A 518 20.32 -2.86 17.85
C ASP A 518 20.15 -4.24 17.20
N ALA A 519 20.70 -5.25 17.86
CA ALA A 519 20.76 -6.63 17.45
C ALA A 519 21.11 -7.56 18.63
N ASP A 520 20.76 -7.24 19.89
CA ASP A 520 21.13 -7.93 21.15
C ASP A 520 22.64 -8.01 21.49
N SER A 521 23.52 -8.07 20.49
CA SER A 521 24.97 -8.08 20.62
C SER A 521 25.66 -7.64 19.33
N ASN A 522 26.70 -6.81 19.46
CA ASN A 522 27.61 -6.46 18.36
C ASN A 522 28.06 -7.67 17.52
N SER A 523 28.18 -8.87 18.10
CA SER A 523 28.54 -10.10 17.38
C SER A 523 27.49 -10.61 16.39
N TYR A 524 26.28 -10.05 16.44
CA TYR A 524 25.17 -10.37 15.55
C TYR A 524 25.10 -9.45 14.32
N LEU A 525 25.90 -8.38 14.29
CA LEU A 525 26.10 -7.51 13.14
C LEU A 525 27.11 -8.12 12.15
N LYS A 526 26.84 -7.98 10.84
CA LYS A 526 27.72 -8.40 9.75
C LYS A 526 27.96 -7.24 8.76
N PHE A 527 29.22 -6.87 8.56
CA PHE A 527 29.63 -5.79 7.66
C PHE A 527 30.51 -6.32 6.52
N ASN A 528 29.90 -6.54 5.36
CA ASN A 528 30.57 -7.05 4.17
C ASN A 528 30.92 -5.96 3.14
N GLY A 529 30.34 -4.76 3.27
CA GLY A 529 30.63 -3.62 2.41
C GLY A 529 29.84 -2.35 2.77
N GLY A 530 29.87 -1.37 1.86
CA GLY A 530 29.17 -0.09 2.01
C GLY A 530 29.94 0.99 2.77
N ALA A 531 29.41 2.22 2.71
CA ALA A 531 29.76 3.27 3.66
C ALA A 531 28.75 3.23 4.81
N VAL A 532 29.23 3.22 6.05
CA VAL A 532 28.39 3.06 7.25
C VAL A 532 28.79 4.09 8.28
N PHE A 533 27.80 4.83 8.78
CA PHE A 533 27.93 5.62 9.99
C PHE A 533 26.74 5.37 10.92
N THR A 534 27.02 4.91 12.14
CA THR A 534 26.00 4.75 13.18
C THR A 534 26.24 5.73 14.34
N SER A 535 25.22 6.05 15.12
CA SER A 535 25.35 6.80 16.37
C SER A 535 24.23 6.45 17.34
N GLY A 536 24.57 6.00 18.54
CA GLY A 536 23.62 5.67 19.63
C GLY A 536 24.39 5.27 20.90
N GLY A 537 23.75 4.54 21.81
CA GLY A 537 24.44 3.95 22.95
C GLY A 537 25.14 2.63 22.60
N GLN A 538 25.17 1.67 23.53
CA GLN A 538 26.05 0.50 23.44
C GLN A 538 25.33 -0.82 23.69
N GLN A 539 25.29 -1.65 22.64
CA GLN A 539 24.67 -2.96 22.72
C GLN A 539 25.16 -3.77 23.92
N MET A 540 24.22 -4.49 24.51
CA MET A 540 24.45 -5.43 25.59
C MET A 540 25.47 -6.49 25.16
N ASN A 541 26.29 -6.96 26.10
CA ASN A 541 27.29 -8.02 25.87
C ASN A 541 28.19 -7.76 24.63
N SER A 542 28.68 -6.52 24.50
CA SER A 542 29.41 -5.97 23.34
C SER A 542 30.66 -6.79 22.94
N SER A 543 30.43 -7.78 22.08
CA SER A 543 31.48 -8.58 21.43
C SER A 543 31.95 -7.88 20.14
N SER A 544 32.76 -8.55 19.30
CA SER A 544 33.14 -8.01 17.98
C SER A 544 32.17 -8.46 16.87
N PRO A 545 31.75 -7.58 15.96
CA PRO A 545 31.01 -7.94 14.75
C PRO A 545 31.86 -8.77 13.78
N THR A 546 31.19 -9.41 12.82
CA THR A 546 31.88 -10.04 11.68
C THR A 546 32.05 -9.02 10.56
N CYS A 547 33.29 -8.74 10.14
CA CYS A 547 33.57 -7.78 9.07
C CYS A 547 34.51 -8.36 8.02
N THR A 548 34.15 -8.24 6.73
CA THR A 548 35.07 -8.51 5.60
C THR A 548 35.69 -7.23 5.01
N VAL A 549 35.24 -6.07 5.48
CA VAL A 549 35.81 -4.74 5.19
C VAL A 549 36.31 -4.07 6.49
N PRO A 550 37.20 -3.08 6.41
CA PRO A 550 37.59 -2.27 7.57
C PRO A 550 36.39 -1.57 8.20
N VAL A 551 36.13 -1.87 9.48
CA VAL A 551 35.12 -1.22 10.31
C VAL A 551 35.78 -0.75 11.60
N VAL A 552 35.52 0.50 11.97
CA VAL A 552 36.04 1.13 13.18
C VAL A 552 34.89 1.43 14.12
N TYR A 553 35.01 0.99 15.37
CA TYR A 553 34.12 1.32 16.46
C TYR A 553 34.69 2.49 17.25
N LEU A 554 33.93 3.57 17.35
CA LEU A 554 34.27 4.72 18.18
C LEU A 554 33.61 4.54 19.53
N ALA A 555 34.36 4.12 20.55
CA ALA A 555 33.80 3.81 21.87
C ALA A 555 33.54 5.08 22.70
N GLY A 556 32.37 5.17 23.36
CA GLY A 556 32.03 6.14 24.41
C GLY A 556 32.28 7.63 24.09
N SER A 557 32.32 7.99 22.81
CA SER A 557 32.79 9.28 22.32
C SER A 557 31.63 10.24 22.08
N SER A 558 31.40 11.17 23.01
CA SER A 558 30.35 12.20 22.84
C SER A 558 30.55 13.04 21.58
N MET A 559 29.45 13.34 20.87
CA MET A 559 29.44 14.08 19.61
C MET A 559 28.51 15.28 19.70
N SER A 560 28.92 16.41 19.11
CA SER A 560 28.01 17.53 18.87
C SER A 560 27.15 17.30 17.62
N LYS A 561 26.03 18.02 17.52
CA LYS A 561 25.32 18.21 16.24
C LYS A 561 26.27 18.80 15.20
N GLY A 562 26.20 18.34 13.95
CA GLY A 562 27.05 18.79 12.85
C GLY A 562 27.51 17.63 11.97
N TYR A 563 28.55 17.86 11.18
CA TYR A 563 29.06 16.90 10.20
C TYR A 563 30.22 16.08 10.77
N PHE A 564 29.93 14.85 11.21
CA PHE A 564 30.98 13.86 11.53
C PHE A 564 31.80 13.60 10.27
N THR A 565 33.08 13.94 10.31
CA THR A 565 33.96 13.92 9.14
C THR A 565 35.20 13.10 9.41
N VAL A 566 35.57 12.25 8.46
CA VAL A 566 36.79 11.42 8.46
C VAL A 566 37.70 11.87 7.31
N THR A 567 39.00 12.07 7.59
CA THR A 567 40.00 12.34 6.56
C THR A 567 41.14 11.34 6.56
N ASP A 568 41.78 11.19 5.41
CA ASP A 568 43.10 10.57 5.29
C ASP A 568 44.20 11.41 6.00
N ALA A 569 45.45 10.95 5.89
CA ALA A 569 46.61 11.65 6.44
C ALA A 569 46.91 13.01 5.77
N ASN A 570 46.39 13.26 4.56
CA ASN A 570 46.60 14.48 3.78
C ASN A 570 45.50 15.54 4.02
N GLY A 571 44.38 15.16 4.63
CA GLY A 571 43.21 16.02 4.83
C GLY A 571 42.11 15.87 3.76
N ASN A 572 42.20 14.85 2.89
CA ASN A 572 41.15 14.50 1.95
C ASN A 572 40.00 13.80 2.70
N VAL A 573 38.75 14.20 2.44
CA VAL A 573 37.57 13.63 3.11
C VAL A 573 37.25 12.25 2.53
N VAL A 574 37.19 11.26 3.42
CA VAL A 574 36.89 9.84 3.14
C VAL A 574 35.41 9.52 3.40
N MET A 575 34.79 10.28 4.30
CA MET A 575 33.36 10.29 4.57
C MET A 575 33.02 11.55 5.39
N SER A 576 31.87 12.16 5.14
CA SER A 576 31.26 13.12 6.06
C SER A 576 29.75 12.87 6.15
N VAL A 577 29.22 12.81 7.37
CA VAL A 577 27.83 12.46 7.68
C VAL A 577 27.23 13.48 8.65
N TYR A 578 26.00 13.94 8.37
CA TYR A 578 25.30 14.90 9.22
C TYR A 578 24.63 14.23 10.43
N VAL A 579 25.15 14.50 11.62
CA VAL A 579 24.59 14.08 12.91
C VAL A 579 23.52 15.11 13.35
N PRO A 580 22.23 14.73 13.46
CA PRO A 580 21.11 15.68 13.62
C PRO A 580 20.99 16.32 15.01
N ARG A 581 21.53 15.67 16.05
CA ARG A 581 21.50 16.07 17.47
C ARG A 581 22.90 15.93 18.10
N ALA A 582 23.06 16.46 19.32
CA ALA A 582 24.20 16.09 20.15
C ALA A 582 23.94 14.71 20.79
N MET A 583 25.00 13.92 20.97
CA MET A 583 24.96 12.54 21.43
C MET A 583 25.94 12.38 22.60
N SER A 584 25.50 11.77 23.70
CA SER A 584 26.30 11.62 24.94
C SER A 584 26.72 10.17 25.16
N GLN A 585 27.99 9.94 25.51
CA GLN A 585 28.57 8.59 25.63
C GLN A 585 28.34 7.74 24.36
N ASN A 586 28.41 8.35 23.18
CA ASN A 586 28.00 7.71 21.94
C ASN A 586 28.96 6.61 21.46
N TYR A 587 28.39 5.57 20.86
CA TYR A 587 29.12 4.54 20.15
C TYR A 587 28.74 4.56 18.66
N SER A 588 29.75 4.44 17.79
CA SER A 588 29.58 4.56 16.33
C SER A 588 30.37 3.50 15.60
N PHE A 589 29.73 2.76 14.70
CA PHE A 589 30.42 2.03 13.64
C PHE A 589 30.71 2.99 12.47
N VAL A 590 31.92 2.89 11.93
CA VAL A 590 32.43 3.74 10.85
C VAL A 590 33.07 2.85 9.78
N SER A 591 32.53 2.88 8.57
CA SER A 591 33.09 2.24 7.37
C SER A 591 32.92 3.15 6.15
N SER A 592 33.82 3.05 5.18
CA SER A 592 33.73 3.72 3.88
C SER A 592 34.68 3.03 2.90
N SER A 593 34.38 3.12 1.61
CA SER A 593 35.23 2.59 0.53
C SER A 593 36.68 3.09 0.64
N GLY A 594 36.89 4.32 1.13
CA GLY A 594 38.20 4.94 1.30
C GLY A 594 38.94 4.55 2.60
N ILE A 595 38.32 3.82 3.53
CA ILE A 595 38.98 3.32 4.75
C ILE A 595 39.71 2.01 4.42
N LYS A 596 41.03 1.99 4.63
CA LYS A 596 41.94 0.89 4.26
C LYS A 596 42.70 0.38 5.47
N SER A 597 42.87 -0.94 5.53
CA SER A 597 43.65 -1.63 6.58
C SER A 597 45.06 -1.06 6.72
N GLY A 598 45.52 -0.89 7.96
CA GLY A 598 46.84 -0.37 8.31
C GLY A 598 47.01 1.15 8.12
N SER A 599 46.00 1.86 7.60
CA SER A 599 46.05 3.31 7.42
C SER A 599 45.46 4.05 8.61
N THR A 600 46.08 5.17 8.99
CA THR A 600 45.62 6.07 10.05
C THR A 600 44.79 7.21 9.47
N TYR A 601 43.62 7.44 10.06
CA TYR A 601 42.67 8.48 9.66
C TYR A 601 42.42 9.45 10.83
N LYS A 602 42.02 10.68 10.52
CA LYS A 602 41.55 11.65 11.53
C LYS A 602 40.04 11.79 11.47
N TYR A 603 39.42 12.11 12.61
CA TYR A 603 37.97 12.34 12.68
C TYR A 603 37.59 13.45 13.67
N GLY A 604 36.37 13.98 13.50
CA GLY A 604 35.74 14.97 14.38
C GLY A 604 34.43 15.52 13.80
N ILE A 605 33.72 16.35 14.56
CA ILE A 605 32.50 17.02 14.10
C ILE A 605 32.83 18.43 13.58
N LEU A 606 32.26 18.80 12.43
CA LEU A 606 32.33 20.15 11.85
C LEU A 606 30.96 20.83 11.87
N SER A 607 30.93 22.17 11.97
CA SER A 607 29.67 22.94 11.95
C SER A 607 29.07 23.12 10.55
N THR A 608 29.85 22.87 9.50
CA THR A 608 29.46 22.99 8.09
C THR A 608 29.87 21.74 7.31
N ALA A 609 29.16 21.46 6.21
CA ALA A 609 29.53 20.38 5.29
C ALA A 609 30.93 20.62 4.67
N PRO A 610 31.63 19.56 4.22
CA PRO A 610 32.88 19.69 3.46
C PRO A 610 32.72 20.52 2.19
N SER A 611 33.84 21.05 1.69
CA SER A 611 33.89 21.79 0.42
C SER A 611 34.63 20.99 -0.66
N ASN A 612 34.24 21.19 -1.92
CA ASN A 612 34.83 20.51 -3.10
C ASN A 612 34.70 18.97 -3.07
N TYR A 613 33.61 18.47 -2.49
CA TYR A 613 33.28 17.03 -2.49
C TYR A 613 33.08 16.50 -3.92
N THR A 614 33.34 15.21 -4.11
CA THR A 614 33.18 14.51 -5.40
C THR A 614 31.89 13.69 -5.48
N SER A 615 31.27 13.38 -4.33
CA SER A 615 29.97 12.74 -4.23
C SER A 615 29.20 13.29 -3.02
N SER A 616 27.88 13.30 -3.09
CA SER A 616 27.00 13.74 -2.00
C SER A 616 25.60 13.14 -2.11
N TRP A 617 24.95 12.89 -0.98
CA TRP A 617 23.53 12.51 -0.91
C TRP A 617 22.79 13.53 -0.04
N GLY A 618 22.06 14.45 -0.69
CA GLY A 618 21.36 15.56 -0.04
C GLY A 618 22.26 16.39 0.87
N THR A 619 21.84 16.52 2.13
CA THR A 619 22.66 17.09 3.22
C THR A 619 23.23 16.02 4.17
N TYR A 620 23.05 14.74 3.86
CA TYR A 620 23.25 13.63 4.79
C TYR A 620 24.62 13.00 4.67
N TYR A 621 25.15 12.88 3.44
CA TYR A 621 26.43 12.24 3.13
C TYR A 621 27.27 13.08 2.16
N TYR A 622 28.59 13.09 2.34
CA TYR A 622 29.58 13.60 1.39
C TYR A 622 30.83 12.71 1.35
N GLU A 623 31.45 12.59 0.16
CA GLU A 623 32.73 11.90 -0.05
C GLU A 623 33.64 12.72 -0.99
N GLY A 624 34.94 12.71 -0.72
CA GLY A 624 35.94 13.53 -1.42
C GLY A 624 35.94 14.99 -0.98
N GLY A 625 36.83 15.77 -1.59
CA GLY A 625 37.10 17.15 -1.17
C GLY A 625 38.03 17.23 0.05
N THR A 626 38.12 18.41 0.66
CA THR A 626 39.05 18.68 1.77
C THR A 626 38.40 19.56 2.84
N VAL A 627 38.99 19.53 4.04
CA VAL A 627 38.61 20.38 5.17
C VAL A 627 39.80 21.16 5.70
N SER A 628 39.58 22.46 5.99
CA SER A 628 40.61 23.38 6.49
C SER A 628 40.80 23.32 8.01
N SER A 629 39.92 22.61 8.72
CA SER A 629 39.88 22.47 10.16
C SER A 629 40.70 21.25 10.64
N THR A 630 41.53 21.46 11.67
CA THR A 630 42.27 20.35 12.31
C THR A 630 41.31 19.42 13.05
N LEU A 631 41.03 18.25 12.48
CA LEU A 631 40.34 17.16 13.16
C LEU A 631 41.22 16.61 14.31
N GLY A 632 40.66 16.58 15.51
CA GLY A 632 41.40 16.37 16.76
C GLY A 632 41.56 14.91 17.22
N SER A 633 40.76 13.99 16.68
CA SER A 633 40.81 12.56 17.03
C SER A 633 41.34 11.73 15.86
N SER A 634 41.79 10.50 16.13
CA SER A 634 42.31 9.61 15.09
C SER A 634 42.09 8.13 15.42
N PHE A 635 42.13 7.28 14.40
CA PHE A 635 42.11 5.83 14.50
C PHE A 635 43.02 5.20 13.43
N THR A 636 43.43 3.95 13.63
CA THR A 636 44.08 3.14 12.58
C THR A 636 43.21 1.93 12.32
N ALA A 637 42.77 1.75 11.07
CA ALA A 637 41.83 0.69 10.72
C ALA A 637 42.54 -0.66 10.58
N SER A 638 41.89 -1.76 10.98
CA SER A 638 42.35 -3.12 10.70
C SER A 638 41.81 -3.63 9.35
N SER A 639 42.03 -4.90 9.04
CA SER A 639 41.42 -5.58 7.89
C SER A 639 39.96 -6.02 8.12
N GLY A 640 39.40 -5.73 9.30
CA GLY A 640 38.05 -6.09 9.71
C GLY A 640 37.61 -5.17 10.85
N TYR A 641 37.22 -5.73 12.00
CA TYR A 641 36.88 -4.94 13.19
C TYR A 641 38.10 -4.29 13.86
N SER A 642 37.93 -3.07 14.33
CA SER A 642 38.88 -2.31 15.15
C SER A 642 38.12 -1.33 16.04
N THR A 643 38.71 -0.90 17.17
CA THR A 643 38.06 0.04 18.10
C THR A 643 39.02 1.14 18.54
N THR A 644 38.51 2.35 18.79
CA THR A 644 39.24 3.36 19.57
C THR A 644 39.29 2.98 21.05
N GLY A 645 40.13 3.65 21.83
CA GLY A 645 40.27 3.43 23.27
C GLY A 645 41.12 2.21 23.68
N SER A 646 41.15 1.13 22.88
CA SER A 646 42.07 0.02 23.11
C SER A 646 43.52 0.40 22.78
N THR A 647 44.26 0.82 23.80
CA THR A 647 45.73 0.76 23.74
C THR A 647 46.15 -0.69 23.51
N SER A 648 47.00 -0.92 22.52
CA SER A 648 47.55 -2.26 22.27
C SER A 648 48.38 -2.69 23.48
N SER A 649 47.99 -3.79 24.10
CA SER A 649 48.75 -4.48 25.13
C SER A 649 49.96 -5.18 24.51
N SER A 650 50.91 -4.39 24.01
CA SER A 650 52.21 -4.85 23.55
C SER A 650 52.85 -5.68 24.66
N SER A 651 53.13 -6.95 24.36
CA SER A 651 53.59 -7.91 25.35
C SER A 651 54.94 -7.46 25.92
N GLY A 652 54.92 -7.05 27.19
CA GLY A 652 56.12 -6.60 27.90
C GLY A 652 57.15 -7.72 27.98
N GLY A 653 58.14 -7.69 27.09
CA GLY A 653 59.22 -8.66 27.05
C GLY A 653 59.99 -8.64 28.37
N ILE A 654 59.96 -9.76 29.10
CA ILE A 654 60.63 -9.90 30.40
C ILE A 654 62.14 -9.74 30.20
N PRO A 655 62.81 -8.75 30.81
CA PRO A 655 64.26 -8.63 30.74
C PRO A 655 64.90 -9.81 31.50
N GLY A 656 65.65 -10.65 30.79
CA GLY A 656 66.35 -11.77 31.39
C GLY A 656 67.42 -11.29 32.39
N ARG A 657 67.40 -11.84 33.60
CA ARG A 657 68.51 -11.70 34.55
C ARG A 657 69.65 -12.64 34.17
N TRP A 658 70.86 -12.11 34.23
CA TRP A 658 72.11 -12.84 34.52
C TRP A 658 72.61 -12.36 35.88
#